data_AF-A0A1X0BY65-F1
#
_entry.id   AF-A0A1X0BY65-F1
#
_cell.length_a   1.000
_cell.length_b   1.000
_cell.length_c   1.000
_cell.angle_alpha   90.00
_cell.angle_beta   90.00
_cell.angle_gamma   90.00
#
_symmetry.space_group_name_H-M   'P 1'
#
loop_
_entity.id
_entity.type
_entity.pdbx_description
1 polymer ?
#
loop_
_entity_poly.entity_id
_entity_poly.type
_entity_poly.pdbx_seq_one_letter_code
_entity_poly.pdbx_strand_id
1 'polypeptide(L)'
;MTQGATTHTRIFRDRREAGRILARLLDGYRGRSDVIVLGLPRGGIPVAWEVAAALDAPLDAFLVRKLGVPGHEEFAMGAIALGGRVVLNDDVVRGLQITPEKLQQVAEREGRELMRREEAYRGGRPPLDVTDKTVILVDDGLATGASMQAAVQALREMRPAEIVVAVPAAPESTWREFTGIADDVVVATMPQPFRAVGQAYWDFDQTTDDEVRELLATRTSSTAAVSAAEVSPADHLRRVVIDAPDGVPPREVLDELIGNARVVLIGESSHGTHEFYWARAQITKWLIAEKGFCGVAAEADWPDAYRVNRYVRGIGDDADAEQALRGFRRFPTWMWRNTVVRDFAEWLRTHNRDRDRREQGGFYGLDLYSLHRSMAEVIDHLEKVDPAAAARARQRYSCFDHASAEGDGQAYGFAAAFGAGQSCEEAAVDQLLEIQRNAVEYARRDGLLAEDDAFYVERNAHVVRNAEAYYRQMFGGRVNTWNLRDEHMADTLDALLAHLDRDDTGRSRIVVWAHNSHVGDARATEVSADGQTTLGALARDLFDDQARLIGLTTSTGTVTAASRWGGAAQRKVVRSPLPDSVEELFSEAGAEPFYVAMRRDGRPSAAPLDDIRLARAIGVIYLPDTERQSHYFHVRPADQFDAMIHIDRTRALEPLEPTGEWVEGEVPETYPSGL
;
A
#
# COMPACT_ATOMS: atom_id res chain seq x y z
N MET A 1 -4.76 -27.45 20.39
CA MET A 1 -5.73 -27.40 19.27
C MET A 1 -6.62 -26.20 19.52
N THR A 2 -6.27 -25.08 18.93
CA THR A 2 -6.98 -23.81 19.02
C THR A 2 -7.08 -23.29 17.60
N GLN A 3 -8.30 -23.09 17.13
CA GLN A 3 -8.62 -22.65 15.77
C GLN A 3 -7.96 -21.31 15.51
N GLY A 4 -7.07 -21.26 14.52
CA GLY A 4 -6.51 -20.02 14.00
C GLY A 4 -7.62 -19.23 13.29
N ALA A 5 -7.88 -18.03 13.76
CA ALA A 5 -8.68 -17.06 13.02
C ALA A 5 -7.90 -16.68 11.75
N THR A 6 -8.31 -17.22 10.61
CA THR A 6 -7.86 -16.76 9.29
C THR A 6 -8.46 -15.38 9.06
N THR A 7 -7.64 -14.33 9.18
CA THR A 7 -7.97 -12.98 8.73
C THR A 7 -8.23 -13.03 7.22
N HIS A 8 -9.46 -12.71 6.83
CA HIS A 8 -9.92 -12.84 5.46
C HIS A 8 -9.49 -11.62 4.63
N THR A 9 -8.70 -11.85 3.59
CA THR A 9 -8.49 -10.99 2.41
C THR A 9 -9.85 -10.53 1.90
N ARG A 10 -10.08 -9.21 1.75
CA ARG A 10 -11.34 -8.61 1.24
C ARG A 10 -11.04 -7.23 0.64
N ILE A 11 -11.08 -7.11 -0.68
CA ILE A 11 -10.72 -5.89 -1.44
C ILE A 11 -12.00 -5.11 -1.78
N PHE A 12 -12.94 -5.77 -2.45
CA PHE A 12 -14.24 -5.24 -2.85
C PHE A 12 -15.24 -5.39 -1.72
N ARG A 13 -16.14 -4.42 -1.54
CA ARG A 13 -17.23 -4.47 -0.59
C ARG A 13 -18.22 -5.57 -0.98
N ASP A 14 -18.63 -5.57 -2.24
CA ASP A 14 -19.59 -6.49 -2.82
C ASP A 14 -19.35 -6.63 -4.34
N ARG A 15 -20.18 -7.44 -5.01
CA ARG A 15 -20.10 -7.63 -6.48
C ARG A 15 -20.39 -6.37 -7.29
N ARG A 16 -21.17 -5.43 -6.76
CA ARG A 16 -21.50 -4.19 -7.48
C ARG A 16 -20.31 -3.24 -7.49
N GLU A 17 -19.64 -3.07 -6.36
CA GLU A 17 -18.42 -2.27 -6.28
C GLU A 17 -17.33 -2.82 -7.20
N ALA A 18 -17.14 -4.14 -7.19
CA ALA A 18 -16.23 -4.83 -8.10
C ALA A 18 -16.57 -4.58 -9.59
N GLY A 19 -17.86 -4.62 -9.94
CA GLY A 19 -18.34 -4.31 -11.30
C GLY A 19 -18.06 -2.86 -11.72
N ARG A 20 -18.22 -1.89 -10.82
CA ARG A 20 -17.89 -0.48 -11.11
C ARG A 20 -16.42 -0.26 -11.36
N ILE A 21 -15.55 -0.88 -10.56
CA ILE A 21 -14.10 -0.81 -10.76
C ILE A 21 -13.72 -1.45 -12.10
N LEU A 22 -14.25 -2.64 -12.38
CA LEU A 22 -14.02 -3.33 -13.64
C LEU A 22 -14.50 -2.52 -14.85
N ALA A 23 -15.63 -1.80 -14.70
CA ALA A 23 -16.16 -0.93 -15.75
C ALA A 23 -15.22 0.23 -16.12
N ARG A 24 -14.52 0.81 -15.14
CA ARG A 24 -13.54 1.89 -15.41
C ARG A 24 -12.34 1.39 -16.19
N LEU A 25 -11.86 0.18 -15.90
CA LEU A 25 -10.80 -0.48 -16.68
C LEU A 25 -11.22 -0.77 -18.13
N LEU A 26 -12.54 -0.81 -18.40
CA LEU A 26 -13.14 -1.05 -19.71
C LEU A 26 -13.62 0.23 -20.40
N ASP A 27 -13.28 1.42 -19.90
CA ASP A 27 -13.86 2.69 -20.38
C ASP A 27 -13.66 2.93 -21.89
N GLY A 28 -12.59 2.38 -22.48
CA GLY A 28 -12.35 2.41 -23.92
C GLY A 28 -13.44 1.78 -24.80
N TYR A 29 -14.37 1.00 -24.21
CA TYR A 29 -15.51 0.40 -24.91
C TYR A 29 -16.80 1.23 -24.80
N ARG A 30 -16.81 2.32 -24.03
CA ARG A 30 -18.03 3.09 -23.74
C ARG A 30 -18.67 3.69 -25.00
N GLY A 31 -19.99 3.53 -25.13
CA GLY A 31 -20.77 4.13 -26.22
C GLY A 31 -20.59 3.46 -27.60
N ARG A 32 -19.83 2.36 -27.67
CA ARG A 32 -19.68 1.56 -28.90
C ARG A 32 -20.96 0.74 -29.16
N SER A 33 -21.51 0.89 -30.36
CA SER A 33 -22.75 0.18 -30.78
C SER A 33 -22.54 -1.29 -31.14
N ASP A 34 -21.29 -1.74 -31.20
CA ASP A 34 -20.88 -3.12 -31.47
C ASP A 34 -20.49 -3.90 -30.21
N VAL A 35 -20.60 -3.31 -29.02
CA VAL A 35 -20.28 -3.96 -27.75
C VAL A 35 -21.52 -4.63 -27.14
N ILE A 36 -21.36 -5.85 -26.65
CA ILE A 36 -22.35 -6.59 -25.86
C ILE A 36 -21.68 -7.10 -24.59
N VAL A 37 -22.35 -6.94 -23.45
CA VAL A 37 -21.87 -7.46 -22.17
C VAL A 37 -22.64 -8.72 -21.80
N LEU A 38 -21.91 -9.80 -21.55
CA LEU A 38 -22.46 -11.09 -21.16
C LEU A 38 -21.96 -11.49 -19.78
N GLY A 39 -22.87 -11.67 -18.83
CA GLY A 39 -22.53 -12.17 -17.49
C GLY A 39 -22.67 -13.68 -17.39
N LEU A 40 -21.73 -14.35 -16.71
CA LEU A 40 -21.84 -15.77 -16.33
C LEU A 40 -22.67 -15.92 -15.05
N PRO A 41 -23.85 -16.56 -15.10
CA PRO A 41 -24.68 -16.68 -13.91
C PRO A 41 -24.13 -17.66 -12.88
N ARG A 42 -24.29 -17.40 -11.57
CA ARG A 42 -25.11 -16.31 -11.00
C ARG A 42 -24.31 -15.08 -10.63
N GLY A 43 -23.17 -15.27 -9.97
CA GLY A 43 -22.36 -14.19 -9.40
C GLY A 43 -21.84 -13.19 -10.41
N GLY A 44 -21.58 -13.60 -11.66
CA GLY A 44 -21.15 -12.70 -12.72
C GLY A 44 -22.19 -11.66 -13.15
N ILE A 45 -23.50 -11.88 -12.91
CA ILE A 45 -24.55 -10.99 -13.40
C ILE A 45 -24.56 -9.63 -12.69
N PRO A 46 -24.50 -9.53 -11.35
CA PRO A 46 -24.32 -8.25 -10.66
C PRO A 46 -23.11 -7.44 -11.12
N VAL A 47 -21.98 -8.10 -11.39
CA VAL A 47 -20.76 -7.45 -11.90
C VAL A 47 -20.99 -6.97 -13.34
N ALA A 48 -21.48 -7.85 -14.20
CA ALA A 48 -21.78 -7.58 -15.61
C ALA A 48 -22.79 -6.43 -15.78
N TRP A 49 -23.75 -6.31 -14.87
CA TRP A 49 -24.74 -5.25 -14.92
C TRP A 49 -24.12 -3.87 -14.73
N GLU A 50 -23.23 -3.70 -13.75
CA GLU A 50 -22.54 -2.43 -13.51
C GLU A 50 -21.61 -2.09 -14.70
N VAL A 51 -20.95 -3.09 -15.28
CA VAL A 51 -20.14 -2.93 -16.52
C VAL A 51 -21.03 -2.48 -17.69
N ALA A 52 -22.13 -3.19 -17.95
CA ALA A 52 -23.03 -2.87 -19.06
C ALA A 52 -23.66 -1.48 -18.93
N ALA A 53 -24.10 -1.11 -17.72
CA ALA A 53 -24.67 0.19 -17.44
C ALA A 53 -23.66 1.33 -17.65
N ALA A 54 -22.42 1.15 -17.20
CA ALA A 54 -21.36 2.13 -17.42
C ALA A 54 -21.01 2.27 -18.91
N LEU A 55 -20.93 1.18 -19.66
CA LEU A 55 -20.54 1.21 -21.07
C LEU A 55 -21.67 1.63 -22.03
N ASP A 56 -22.90 1.83 -21.53
CA ASP A 56 -24.14 2.01 -22.32
C ASP A 56 -24.38 0.84 -23.30
N ALA A 57 -24.08 -0.38 -22.84
CA ALA A 57 -24.11 -1.61 -23.65
C ALA A 57 -25.28 -2.54 -23.22
N PRO A 58 -25.83 -3.34 -24.15
CA PRO A 58 -26.83 -4.34 -23.80
C PRO A 58 -26.23 -5.46 -22.93
N LEU A 59 -26.94 -5.80 -21.85
CA LEU A 59 -26.62 -6.91 -20.95
C LEU A 59 -27.48 -8.14 -21.28
N ASP A 60 -26.85 -9.32 -21.27
CA ASP A 60 -27.57 -10.60 -21.22
C ASP A 60 -26.79 -11.65 -20.41
N ALA A 61 -27.47 -12.73 -20.03
CA ALA A 61 -26.84 -13.88 -19.41
C ALA A 61 -26.30 -14.84 -20.47
N PHE A 62 -25.04 -15.25 -20.32
CA PHE A 62 -24.46 -16.32 -21.12
C PHE A 62 -24.48 -17.63 -20.33
N LEU A 63 -25.42 -18.50 -20.67
CA LEU A 63 -25.56 -19.79 -20.01
C LEU A 63 -24.67 -20.83 -20.70
N VAL A 64 -23.72 -21.35 -19.94
CA VAL A 64 -22.87 -22.46 -20.33
C VAL A 64 -22.79 -23.49 -19.20
N ARG A 65 -22.63 -24.76 -19.54
CA ARG A 65 -22.36 -25.85 -18.60
C ARG A 65 -21.13 -26.62 -19.05
N LYS A 66 -20.27 -26.97 -18.11
CA LYS A 66 -19.15 -27.89 -18.34
C LYS A 66 -19.69 -29.31 -18.53
N LEU A 67 -19.18 -30.00 -19.54
CA LEU A 67 -19.33 -31.45 -19.68
C LEU A 67 -18.16 -32.12 -18.96
N GLY A 68 -18.39 -32.58 -17.73
CA GLY A 68 -17.38 -33.27 -16.92
C GLY A 68 -17.13 -34.70 -17.39
N VAL A 69 -15.90 -35.18 -17.26
CA VAL A 69 -15.56 -36.59 -17.53
C VAL A 69 -16.36 -37.50 -16.59
N PRO A 70 -17.03 -38.54 -17.09
CA PRO A 70 -17.76 -39.49 -16.23
C PRO A 70 -16.86 -40.10 -15.14
N GLY A 71 -17.22 -39.92 -13.87
CA GLY A 71 -16.43 -40.39 -12.71
C GLY A 71 -15.34 -39.44 -12.23
N HIS A 72 -15.10 -38.34 -12.96
CA HIS A 72 -14.19 -37.26 -12.60
C HIS A 72 -14.82 -35.91 -13.02
N GLU A 73 -15.97 -35.58 -12.43
CA GLU A 73 -16.82 -34.46 -12.85
C GLU A 73 -16.12 -33.10 -12.78
N GLU A 74 -15.06 -32.99 -11.97
CA GLU A 74 -14.22 -31.79 -11.88
C GLU A 74 -13.38 -31.55 -13.14
N PHE A 75 -13.05 -32.58 -13.91
CA PHE A 75 -12.25 -32.48 -15.13
C PHE A 75 -13.15 -32.31 -16.37
N ALA A 76 -12.96 -31.24 -17.14
CA ALA A 76 -13.78 -30.93 -18.32
C ALA A 76 -13.36 -31.77 -19.54
N MET A 77 -14.31 -32.46 -20.18
CA MET A 77 -14.12 -33.00 -21.54
C MET A 77 -14.75 -32.10 -22.62
N GLY A 78 -15.53 -31.11 -22.23
CA GLY A 78 -16.18 -30.17 -23.13
C GLY A 78 -17.11 -29.20 -22.42
N ALA A 79 -17.95 -28.53 -23.19
CA ALA A 79 -18.94 -27.57 -22.74
C ALA A 79 -20.22 -27.67 -23.58
N ILE A 80 -21.36 -27.34 -22.99
CA ILE A 80 -22.64 -27.17 -23.68
C ILE A 80 -23.18 -25.77 -23.43
N ALA A 81 -23.55 -25.09 -24.52
CA ALA A 81 -24.17 -23.77 -24.50
C ALA A 81 -25.58 -23.83 -25.11
N LEU A 82 -26.30 -22.71 -24.96
CA LEU A 82 -27.69 -22.58 -25.44
C LEU A 82 -27.79 -22.87 -26.94
N GLY A 83 -28.90 -23.50 -27.34
CA GLY A 83 -29.11 -23.98 -28.71
C GLY A 83 -28.51 -25.37 -29.00
N GLY A 84 -28.09 -26.11 -27.96
CA GLY A 84 -27.57 -27.48 -28.10
C GLY A 84 -26.16 -27.56 -28.68
N ARG A 85 -25.43 -26.43 -28.71
CA ARG A 85 -24.04 -26.40 -29.16
C ARG A 85 -23.14 -27.04 -28.12
N VAL A 86 -22.46 -28.10 -28.53
CA VAL A 86 -21.54 -28.88 -27.71
C VAL A 86 -20.14 -28.72 -28.28
N VAL A 87 -19.24 -28.15 -27.46
CA VAL A 87 -17.82 -28.03 -27.78
C VAL A 87 -17.06 -29.11 -27.00
N LEU A 88 -16.21 -29.88 -27.66
CA LEU A 88 -15.47 -30.98 -27.06
C LEU A 88 -13.97 -30.75 -27.13
N ASN A 89 -13.26 -31.22 -26.11
CA ASN A 89 -11.82 -31.42 -26.18
C ASN A 89 -11.55 -32.82 -26.73
N ASP A 90 -11.28 -32.88 -28.04
CA ASP A 90 -11.02 -34.13 -28.76
C ASP A 90 -9.88 -34.96 -28.17
N ASP A 91 -8.85 -34.32 -27.63
CA ASP A 91 -7.70 -35.01 -27.05
C ASP A 91 -8.08 -35.71 -25.72
N VAL A 92 -8.91 -35.07 -24.91
CA VAL A 92 -9.45 -35.67 -23.66
C VAL A 92 -10.40 -36.82 -23.97
N VAL A 93 -11.32 -36.61 -24.93
CA VAL A 93 -12.30 -37.63 -25.34
C VAL A 93 -11.60 -38.87 -25.89
N ARG A 94 -10.61 -38.69 -26.77
CA ARG A 94 -9.82 -39.81 -27.34
C ARG A 94 -8.91 -40.45 -26.30
N GLY A 95 -8.21 -39.65 -25.49
CA GLY A 95 -7.25 -40.13 -24.50
C GLY A 95 -7.88 -40.96 -23.39
N LEU A 96 -9.11 -40.64 -22.99
CA LEU A 96 -9.87 -41.36 -21.96
C LEU A 96 -10.86 -42.39 -22.53
N GLN A 97 -10.86 -42.59 -23.85
CA GLN A 97 -11.76 -43.52 -24.56
C GLN A 97 -13.24 -43.32 -24.17
N ILE A 98 -13.69 -42.08 -24.10
CA ILE A 98 -15.07 -41.76 -23.72
C ILE A 98 -15.99 -42.14 -24.88
N THR A 99 -16.94 -43.04 -24.60
CA THR A 99 -17.88 -43.51 -25.62
C THR A 99 -18.92 -42.44 -25.95
N PRO A 100 -19.41 -42.38 -27.21
CA PRO A 100 -20.47 -41.46 -27.61
C PRO A 100 -21.70 -41.51 -26.72
N GLU A 101 -22.07 -42.70 -26.22
CA GLU A 101 -23.23 -42.89 -25.34
C GLU A 101 -23.03 -42.23 -23.97
N LYS A 102 -21.81 -42.28 -23.41
CA LYS A 102 -21.51 -41.64 -22.12
C LYS A 102 -21.48 -40.12 -22.27
N LEU A 103 -20.90 -39.63 -23.36
CA LEU A 103 -20.90 -38.21 -23.69
C LEU A 103 -22.32 -37.67 -23.83
N GLN A 104 -23.18 -38.39 -24.58
CA GLN A 104 -24.59 -38.04 -24.76
C GLN A 104 -25.34 -37.96 -23.43
N GLN A 105 -25.13 -38.93 -22.53
CA GLN A 105 -25.76 -38.92 -21.20
C GLN A 105 -25.37 -37.68 -20.37
N VAL A 106 -24.09 -37.30 -20.40
CA VAL A 106 -23.62 -36.08 -19.71
C VAL A 106 -24.23 -34.85 -20.38
N ALA A 107 -24.18 -34.74 -21.71
CA ALA A 107 -24.74 -33.61 -22.45
C ALA A 107 -26.26 -33.44 -22.23
N GLU A 108 -27.04 -34.53 -22.19
CA GLU A 108 -28.48 -34.49 -21.92
C GLU A 108 -28.80 -34.06 -20.47
N ARG A 109 -27.98 -34.49 -19.50
CA ARG A 109 -28.14 -34.08 -18.11
C ARG A 109 -27.84 -32.58 -17.95
N GLU A 110 -26.71 -32.14 -18.47
CA GLU A 110 -26.30 -30.73 -18.38
C GLU A 110 -27.21 -29.82 -19.21
N GLY A 111 -27.70 -30.29 -20.37
CA GLY A 111 -28.63 -29.57 -21.23
C GLY A 111 -30.00 -29.37 -20.60
N ARG A 112 -30.51 -30.33 -19.81
CA ARG A 112 -31.78 -30.14 -19.04
C ARG A 112 -31.68 -29.02 -18.02
N GLU A 113 -30.56 -28.95 -17.30
CA GLU A 113 -30.33 -27.85 -16.35
C GLU A 113 -30.13 -26.52 -17.07
N LEU A 114 -29.46 -26.52 -18.22
CA LEU A 114 -29.29 -25.33 -19.05
C LEU A 114 -30.65 -24.74 -19.50
N MET A 115 -31.56 -25.58 -20.00
CA MET A 115 -32.91 -25.18 -20.41
C MET A 115 -33.74 -24.64 -19.24
N ARG A 116 -33.62 -25.25 -18.06
CA ARG A 116 -34.31 -24.75 -16.85
C ARG A 116 -33.86 -23.32 -16.51
N ARG A 117 -32.56 -23.04 -16.59
CA ARG A 117 -32.00 -21.70 -16.30
C ARG A 117 -32.32 -20.68 -17.39
N GLU A 118 -32.35 -21.11 -18.65
CA GLU A 118 -32.77 -20.27 -19.77
C GLU A 118 -34.18 -19.72 -19.56
N GLU A 119 -35.12 -20.63 -19.27
CA GLU A 119 -36.51 -20.27 -19.00
C GLU A 119 -36.60 -19.34 -17.77
N ALA A 120 -35.87 -19.66 -16.71
CA ALA A 120 -35.87 -18.88 -15.48
C ALA A 120 -35.31 -17.46 -15.65
N TYR A 121 -34.28 -17.25 -16.47
CA TYR A 121 -33.62 -15.94 -16.56
C TYR A 121 -34.15 -15.07 -17.71
N ARG A 122 -34.51 -15.67 -18.86
CA ARG A 122 -34.96 -14.92 -20.03
C ARG A 122 -36.47 -14.81 -20.15
N GLY A 123 -37.23 -15.72 -19.53
CA GLY A 123 -38.70 -15.70 -19.57
C GLY A 123 -39.26 -15.62 -21.01
N GLY A 124 -38.62 -16.33 -21.95
CA GLY A 124 -38.99 -16.34 -23.37
C GLY A 124 -38.36 -15.24 -24.25
N ARG A 125 -37.52 -14.35 -23.72
CA ARG A 125 -36.75 -13.40 -24.54
C ARG A 125 -35.66 -14.13 -25.35
N PRO A 126 -35.45 -13.80 -26.64
CA PRO A 126 -34.38 -14.40 -27.42
C PRO A 126 -32.99 -13.94 -26.94
N PRO A 127 -31.93 -14.75 -27.15
CA PRO A 127 -30.54 -14.33 -26.94
C PRO A 127 -30.19 -13.08 -27.73
N LEU A 128 -29.25 -12.29 -27.22
CA LEU A 128 -28.56 -11.30 -28.03
C LEU A 128 -27.74 -11.97 -29.14
N ASP A 129 -27.77 -11.37 -30.33
CA ASP A 129 -26.93 -11.79 -31.45
C ASP A 129 -25.51 -11.23 -31.28
N VAL A 130 -24.55 -12.13 -31.14
CA VAL A 130 -23.14 -11.82 -30.89
C VAL A 130 -22.29 -11.84 -32.17
N THR A 131 -22.89 -12.15 -33.32
CA THR A 131 -22.17 -12.27 -34.60
C THR A 131 -21.56 -10.92 -34.98
N ASP A 132 -20.26 -10.90 -35.30
CA ASP A 132 -19.50 -9.69 -35.66
C ASP A 132 -19.51 -8.57 -34.60
N LYS A 133 -19.77 -8.92 -33.33
CA LYS A 133 -19.76 -7.98 -32.18
C LYS A 133 -18.54 -8.17 -31.29
N THR A 134 -18.15 -7.12 -30.56
CA THR A 134 -17.21 -7.23 -29.43
C THR A 134 -17.99 -7.70 -28.20
N VAL A 135 -17.66 -8.88 -27.68
CA VAL A 135 -18.33 -9.49 -26.54
C VAL A 135 -17.45 -9.37 -25.30
N ILE A 136 -17.92 -8.63 -24.29
CA ILE A 136 -17.27 -8.56 -22.98
C ILE A 136 -17.94 -9.61 -22.08
N LEU A 137 -17.19 -10.67 -21.78
CA LEU A 137 -17.63 -11.79 -20.96
C LEU A 137 -17.17 -11.60 -19.51
N VAL A 138 -18.13 -11.49 -18.60
CA VAL A 138 -17.91 -11.08 -17.20
C VAL A 138 -18.29 -12.19 -16.20
N ASP A 139 -17.47 -12.37 -15.18
CA ASP A 139 -17.75 -13.20 -14.00
C ASP A 139 -17.28 -12.49 -12.71
N ASP A 140 -17.70 -12.98 -11.53
CA ASP A 140 -17.30 -12.38 -10.24
C ASP A 140 -15.86 -12.71 -9.80
N GLY A 141 -15.20 -13.63 -10.51
CA GLY A 141 -13.77 -13.87 -10.44
C GLY A 141 -13.36 -15.12 -11.20
N LEU A 142 -12.06 -15.29 -11.44
CA LEU A 142 -11.50 -16.50 -12.05
C LEU A 142 -10.64 -17.23 -11.03
N ALA A 143 -11.11 -18.37 -10.52
CA ALA A 143 -10.28 -19.26 -9.72
C ALA A 143 -9.47 -20.22 -10.60
N THR A 144 -10.15 -21.22 -11.17
CA THR A 144 -9.57 -22.15 -12.15
C THR A 144 -9.94 -21.80 -13.59
N GLY A 145 -10.90 -20.89 -13.77
CA GLY A 145 -11.37 -20.43 -15.07
C GLY A 145 -12.14 -21.45 -15.92
N ALA A 146 -12.39 -22.68 -15.46
CA ALA A 146 -13.01 -23.73 -16.27
C ALA A 146 -14.37 -23.33 -16.89
N SER A 147 -15.23 -22.65 -16.13
CA SER A 147 -16.52 -22.15 -16.64
C SER A 147 -16.35 -21.05 -17.69
N MET A 148 -15.39 -20.15 -17.47
CA MET A 148 -15.06 -19.07 -18.40
C MET A 148 -14.44 -19.63 -19.70
N GLN A 149 -13.56 -20.63 -19.61
CA GLN A 149 -12.96 -21.28 -20.77
C GLN A 149 -14.02 -21.97 -21.62
N ALA A 150 -14.96 -22.68 -20.98
CA ALA A 150 -16.13 -23.25 -21.63
C ALA A 150 -16.97 -22.18 -22.34
N ALA A 151 -17.16 -21.01 -21.72
CA ALA A 151 -17.91 -19.92 -22.30
C ALA A 151 -17.21 -19.30 -23.52
N VAL A 152 -15.90 -19.01 -23.43
CA VAL A 152 -15.09 -18.49 -24.54
C VAL A 152 -15.12 -19.46 -25.73
N GLN A 153 -14.98 -20.76 -25.48
CA GLN A 153 -15.04 -21.79 -26.53
C GLN A 153 -16.41 -21.80 -27.24
N ALA A 154 -17.51 -21.75 -26.48
CA ALA A 154 -18.85 -21.71 -27.06
C ALA A 154 -19.12 -20.40 -27.83
N LEU A 155 -18.62 -19.26 -27.34
CA LEU A 155 -18.75 -17.97 -28.01
C LEU A 155 -18.01 -17.93 -29.34
N ARG A 156 -16.81 -18.54 -29.44
CA ARG A 156 -16.04 -18.57 -30.71
C ARG A 156 -16.83 -19.21 -31.86
N GLU A 157 -17.64 -20.24 -31.61
CA GLU A 157 -18.51 -20.84 -32.63
C GLU A 157 -19.64 -19.91 -33.09
N MET A 158 -19.97 -18.89 -32.29
CA MET A 158 -20.96 -17.86 -32.63
C MET A 158 -20.37 -16.74 -33.50
N ARG A 159 -19.06 -16.76 -33.77
CA ARG A 159 -18.31 -15.80 -34.61
C ARG A 159 -18.48 -14.33 -34.18
N PRO A 160 -18.18 -13.97 -32.92
CA PRO A 160 -17.98 -12.58 -32.55
C PRO A 160 -16.76 -12.00 -33.26
N ALA A 161 -16.68 -10.67 -33.35
CA ALA A 161 -15.50 -9.98 -33.84
C ALA A 161 -14.35 -10.03 -32.83
N GLU A 162 -14.67 -9.99 -31.54
CA GLU A 162 -13.71 -9.93 -30.43
C GLU A 162 -14.35 -10.51 -29.17
N ILE A 163 -13.57 -11.23 -28.36
CA ILE A 163 -13.95 -11.73 -27.04
C ILE A 163 -13.01 -11.15 -25.99
N VAL A 164 -13.56 -10.30 -25.12
CA VAL A 164 -12.86 -9.70 -23.98
C VAL A 164 -13.31 -10.42 -22.71
N VAL A 165 -12.38 -11.01 -21.96
CA VAL A 165 -12.68 -11.59 -20.65
C VAL A 165 -12.41 -10.53 -19.59
N ALA A 166 -13.42 -10.21 -18.76
CA ALA A 166 -13.29 -9.19 -17.74
C ALA A 166 -13.74 -9.73 -16.38
N VAL A 167 -12.83 -9.76 -15.38
CA VAL A 167 -13.17 -10.21 -14.03
C VAL A 167 -12.54 -9.34 -12.93
N PRO A 168 -13.17 -9.24 -11.75
CA PRO A 168 -12.61 -8.45 -10.66
C PRO A 168 -11.33 -9.05 -10.07
N ALA A 169 -11.26 -10.38 -9.87
CA ALA A 169 -10.11 -11.03 -9.25
C ALA A 169 -9.74 -12.35 -9.92
N ALA A 170 -8.44 -12.58 -10.16
CA ALA A 170 -7.89 -13.82 -10.70
C ALA A 170 -6.44 -14.07 -10.23
N PRO A 171 -5.96 -15.31 -10.14
CA PRO A 171 -4.53 -15.56 -9.98
C PRO A 171 -3.78 -15.26 -11.29
N GLU A 172 -2.53 -14.82 -11.17
CA GLU A 172 -1.66 -14.52 -12.31
C GLU A 172 -1.52 -15.72 -13.28
N SER A 173 -1.51 -16.94 -12.75
CA SER A 173 -1.46 -18.16 -13.55
C SER A 173 -2.65 -18.29 -14.50
N THR A 174 -3.87 -18.05 -14.00
CA THR A 174 -5.09 -18.13 -14.81
C THR A 174 -5.19 -16.94 -15.76
N TRP A 175 -4.77 -15.74 -15.35
CA TRP A 175 -4.67 -14.61 -16.28
C TRP A 175 -3.79 -14.96 -17.50
N ARG A 176 -2.59 -15.50 -17.29
CA ARG A 176 -1.69 -15.93 -18.38
C ARG A 176 -2.34 -16.98 -19.29
N GLU A 177 -3.03 -17.97 -18.73
CA GLU A 177 -3.77 -18.96 -19.53
C GLU A 177 -4.82 -18.30 -20.42
N PHE A 178 -5.57 -17.32 -19.88
CA PHE A 178 -6.64 -16.64 -20.60
C PHE A 178 -6.13 -15.70 -21.71
N THR A 179 -4.95 -15.09 -21.54
CA THR A 179 -4.33 -14.27 -22.60
C THR A 179 -4.01 -15.06 -23.88
N GLY A 180 -3.97 -16.40 -23.80
CA GLY A 180 -3.81 -17.27 -24.97
C GLY A 180 -5.12 -17.68 -25.66
N ILE A 181 -6.29 -17.40 -25.07
CA ILE A 181 -7.60 -17.90 -25.55
C ILE A 181 -8.67 -16.81 -25.74
N ALA A 182 -8.52 -15.63 -25.14
CA ALA A 182 -9.35 -14.46 -25.41
C ALA A 182 -8.56 -13.43 -26.24
N ASP A 183 -9.25 -12.49 -26.87
CA ASP A 183 -8.61 -11.40 -27.61
C ASP A 183 -8.04 -10.34 -26.66
N ASP A 184 -8.69 -10.14 -25.50
CA ASP A 184 -8.18 -9.36 -24.37
C ASP A 184 -8.65 -9.93 -23.03
N VAL A 185 -7.89 -9.66 -21.95
CA VAL A 185 -8.17 -10.12 -20.59
C VAL A 185 -7.93 -9.00 -19.58
N VAL A 186 -9.02 -8.48 -19.02
CA VAL A 186 -9.03 -7.40 -18.03
C VAL A 186 -9.27 -7.98 -16.63
N VAL A 187 -8.32 -7.76 -15.72
CA VAL A 187 -8.41 -8.22 -14.33
C VAL A 187 -8.17 -7.04 -13.39
N ALA A 188 -9.10 -6.75 -12.48
CA ALA A 188 -8.96 -5.60 -11.58
C ALA A 188 -7.90 -5.81 -10.48
N THR A 189 -7.78 -7.03 -9.93
CA THR A 189 -6.73 -7.38 -8.96
C THR A 189 -6.27 -8.83 -9.08
N MET A 190 -4.98 -9.08 -8.77
CA MET A 190 -4.37 -10.42 -8.83
C MET A 190 -3.70 -10.79 -7.49
N PRO A 191 -4.50 -11.06 -6.43
CA PRO A 191 -3.95 -11.27 -5.09
C PRO A 191 -3.11 -12.56 -4.99
N GLN A 192 -2.04 -12.52 -4.20
CA GLN A 192 -1.17 -13.68 -3.94
C GLN A 192 -0.97 -13.90 -2.42
N PRO A 193 -1.33 -15.07 -1.87
CA PRO A 193 -1.83 -16.28 -2.53
C PRO A 193 -3.33 -16.19 -2.89
N PHE A 194 -3.69 -16.70 -4.07
CA PHE A 194 -5.09 -16.84 -4.47
C PHE A 194 -5.67 -18.16 -3.94
N ARG A 195 -6.69 -18.10 -3.06
CA ARG A 195 -7.37 -19.33 -2.56
C ARG A 195 -8.76 -19.51 -3.16
N ALA A 196 -9.57 -18.45 -3.18
CA ALA A 196 -10.94 -18.48 -3.71
C ALA A 196 -11.41 -17.10 -4.13
N VAL A 197 -12.35 -17.02 -5.06
CA VAL A 197 -12.95 -15.74 -5.53
C VAL A 197 -13.53 -14.92 -4.38
N GLY A 198 -14.24 -15.56 -3.44
CA GLY A 198 -14.88 -14.87 -2.32
C GLY A 198 -13.93 -14.13 -1.37
N GLN A 199 -12.62 -14.41 -1.43
CA GLN A 199 -11.62 -13.66 -0.68
C GLN A 199 -11.34 -12.27 -1.29
N ALA A 200 -11.90 -11.96 -2.45
CA ALA A 200 -11.82 -10.60 -2.95
C ALA A 200 -12.92 -9.71 -2.34
N TYR A 201 -13.89 -10.27 -1.61
CA TYR A 201 -15.15 -9.59 -1.27
C TYR A 201 -15.45 -9.57 0.24
N TRP A 202 -15.89 -8.41 0.76
CA TRP A 202 -16.39 -8.29 2.13
C TRP A 202 -17.74 -8.98 2.31
N ASP A 203 -18.64 -8.74 1.37
CA ASP A 203 -19.91 -9.43 1.18
C ASP A 203 -19.84 -10.28 -0.09
N PHE A 204 -19.88 -11.60 0.09
CA PHE A 204 -19.89 -12.58 -0.99
C PHE A 204 -21.11 -13.51 -0.90
N ASP A 205 -22.24 -12.98 -0.41
CA ASP A 205 -23.48 -13.74 -0.30
C ASP A 205 -23.92 -14.32 -1.65
N GLN A 206 -24.63 -15.43 -1.60
CA GLN A 206 -24.98 -16.15 -2.82
C GLN A 206 -26.03 -15.36 -3.63
N THR A 207 -25.66 -14.90 -4.82
CA THR A 207 -26.58 -14.27 -5.78
C THR A 207 -27.74 -15.21 -6.11
N THR A 208 -28.96 -14.71 -5.94
CA THR A 208 -30.21 -15.49 -6.11
C THR A 208 -30.71 -15.46 -7.55
N ASP A 209 -31.55 -16.42 -7.93
CA ASP A 209 -32.18 -16.43 -9.26
C ASP A 209 -33.17 -15.24 -9.43
N ASP A 210 -33.73 -14.71 -8.33
CA ASP A 210 -34.56 -13.50 -8.34
C ASP A 210 -33.73 -12.25 -8.66
N GLU A 211 -32.56 -12.11 -8.03
CA GLU A 211 -31.63 -11.00 -8.28
C GLU A 211 -31.12 -11.00 -9.73
N VAL A 212 -30.78 -12.18 -10.27
CA VAL A 212 -30.40 -12.33 -11.69
C VAL A 212 -31.54 -11.86 -12.61
N ARG A 213 -32.78 -12.26 -12.33
CA ARG A 213 -33.96 -11.84 -13.11
C ARG A 213 -34.18 -10.33 -13.05
N GLU A 214 -34.06 -9.72 -11.87
CA GLU A 214 -34.23 -8.28 -11.68
C GLU A 214 -33.19 -7.48 -12.47
N LEU A 215 -31.92 -7.88 -12.39
CA LEU A 215 -30.82 -7.23 -13.11
C LEU A 215 -30.97 -7.37 -14.62
N LEU A 216 -31.34 -8.57 -15.13
CA LEU A 216 -31.57 -8.80 -16.56
C LEU A 216 -32.84 -8.13 -17.11
N ALA A 217 -33.78 -7.73 -16.25
CA ALA A 217 -34.97 -6.97 -16.64
C ALA A 217 -34.72 -5.45 -16.62
N THR A 218 -33.74 -5.00 -15.84
CA THR A 218 -33.34 -3.60 -15.74
C THR A 218 -32.49 -3.21 -16.94
N ARG A 219 -32.89 -2.16 -17.68
CA ARG A 219 -32.16 -1.73 -18.87
C ARG A 219 -30.82 -1.11 -18.51
N THR A 220 -29.80 -1.46 -19.28
CA THR A 220 -28.43 -0.93 -19.18
C THR A 220 -28.07 0.01 -20.33
N SER A 221 -28.88 0.05 -21.39
CA SER A 221 -28.68 0.94 -22.55
C SER A 221 -29.77 2.01 -22.67
N SER A 222 -29.38 3.23 -23.04
CA SER A 222 -30.28 4.37 -23.19
C SER A 222 -30.91 4.43 -24.60
N THR A 223 -32.23 4.62 -24.69
CA THR A 223 -32.85 5.18 -25.90
C THR A 223 -32.88 6.70 -25.73
N ALA A 224 -31.85 7.37 -26.26
CA ALA A 224 -31.76 8.83 -26.46
C ALA A 224 -32.60 9.69 -25.50
N ALA A 225 -32.04 10.01 -24.33
CA ALA A 225 -32.43 11.18 -23.56
C ALA A 225 -31.17 11.82 -22.96
N VAL A 226 -31.03 13.11 -23.21
CA VAL A 226 -29.90 13.96 -22.84
C VAL A 226 -29.65 13.94 -21.33
N SER A 227 -28.41 13.58 -20.99
CA SER A 227 -27.66 13.86 -19.75
C SER A 227 -28.27 14.97 -18.87
N ALA A 228 -28.72 14.58 -17.67
CA ALA A 228 -28.43 15.40 -16.51
C ALA A 228 -26.94 15.18 -16.24
N ALA A 229 -26.11 16.22 -16.34
CA ALA A 229 -24.69 16.11 -16.03
C ALA A 229 -24.56 15.57 -14.61
N GLU A 230 -24.21 14.29 -14.47
CA GLU A 230 -23.74 13.75 -13.21
C GLU A 230 -22.55 14.64 -12.81
N VAL A 231 -22.67 15.30 -11.66
CA VAL A 231 -21.61 16.13 -11.10
C VAL A 231 -20.39 15.24 -10.97
N SER A 232 -19.30 15.58 -11.66
CA SER A 232 -18.12 14.70 -11.71
C SER A 232 -17.57 14.44 -10.29
N PRO A 233 -16.83 13.34 -10.07
CA PRO A 233 -16.12 13.12 -8.83
C PRO A 233 -15.26 14.32 -8.41
N ALA A 234 -14.57 14.94 -9.37
CA ALA A 234 -13.76 16.15 -9.14
C ALA A 234 -14.62 17.36 -8.73
N ASP A 235 -15.81 17.55 -9.33
CA ASP A 235 -16.75 18.62 -8.94
C ASP A 235 -17.29 18.46 -7.52
N HIS A 236 -17.48 17.23 -7.04
CA HIS A 236 -17.83 16.98 -5.65
C HIS A 236 -16.68 17.36 -4.72
N LEU A 237 -15.46 16.96 -5.08
CA LEU A 237 -14.27 17.24 -4.28
C LEU A 237 -13.99 18.75 -4.20
N ARG A 238 -14.09 19.48 -5.32
CA ARG A 238 -13.95 20.95 -5.40
C ARG A 238 -14.78 21.73 -4.36
N ARG A 239 -15.92 21.18 -3.94
CA ARG A 239 -16.83 21.84 -2.99
C ARG A 239 -16.45 21.64 -1.54
N VAL A 240 -15.57 20.67 -1.24
CA VAL A 240 -15.24 20.27 0.14
C VAL A 240 -13.76 20.45 0.47
N VAL A 241 -12.90 20.67 -0.53
CA VAL A 241 -11.49 21.02 -0.30
C VAL A 241 -11.36 22.39 0.34
N ILE A 242 -10.30 22.57 1.11
CA ILE A 242 -9.94 23.82 1.77
C ILE A 242 -8.54 24.21 1.30
N ASP A 243 -8.35 25.45 0.88
CA ASP A 243 -7.05 25.96 0.45
C ASP A 243 -5.98 25.71 1.51
N ALA A 244 -4.83 25.17 1.10
CA ALA A 244 -3.71 24.86 1.97
C ALA A 244 -2.42 25.39 1.31
N PRO A 245 -2.23 26.72 1.25
CA PRO A 245 -1.09 27.32 0.54
C PRO A 245 0.24 26.74 1.01
N ASP A 246 1.12 26.46 0.06
CA ASP A 246 2.40 25.77 0.28
C ASP A 246 2.28 24.39 0.95
N GLY A 247 1.09 23.78 0.93
CA GLY A 247 0.81 22.52 1.60
C GLY A 247 0.52 22.64 3.11
N VAL A 248 0.26 23.84 3.63
CA VAL A 248 -0.06 24.06 5.04
C VAL A 248 -1.50 24.56 5.18
N PRO A 249 -2.42 23.74 5.73
CA PRO A 249 -3.80 24.16 5.92
C PRO A 249 -3.93 25.28 6.96
N PRO A 250 -5.04 26.04 6.95
CA PRO A 250 -5.33 27.04 7.97
C PRO A 250 -5.30 26.44 9.38
N ARG A 251 -4.84 27.23 10.36
CA ARG A 251 -4.62 26.74 11.74
C ARG A 251 -5.90 26.22 12.38
N GLU A 252 -7.04 26.83 12.07
CA GLU A 252 -8.35 26.43 12.59
C GLU A 252 -8.75 25.04 12.11
N VAL A 253 -8.43 24.72 10.85
CA VAL A 253 -8.68 23.41 10.24
C VAL A 253 -7.74 22.35 10.81
N LEU A 254 -6.46 22.68 10.95
CA LEU A 254 -5.50 21.80 11.62
C LEU A 254 -5.90 21.57 13.08
N ASP A 255 -6.38 22.58 13.80
CA ASP A 255 -6.79 22.43 15.19
C ASP A 255 -8.02 21.52 15.33
N GLU A 256 -9.01 21.65 14.44
CA GLU A 256 -10.18 20.76 14.36
C GLU A 256 -9.74 19.30 14.12
N LEU A 257 -8.83 19.07 13.16
CA LEU A 257 -8.32 17.74 12.83
C LEU A 257 -7.51 17.13 13.99
N ILE A 258 -6.55 17.88 14.51
CA ILE A 258 -5.61 17.39 15.52
C ILE A 258 -6.29 17.21 16.87
N GLY A 259 -7.11 18.17 17.30
CA GLY A 259 -7.80 18.15 18.59
C GLY A 259 -6.87 17.74 19.74
N ASN A 260 -7.27 16.70 20.46
CA ASN A 260 -6.52 16.14 21.60
C ASN A 260 -5.60 14.96 21.24
N ALA A 261 -5.31 14.74 19.95
CA ALA A 261 -4.48 13.64 19.50
C ALA A 261 -3.11 13.65 20.19
N ARG A 262 -2.68 12.49 20.69
CA ARG A 262 -1.35 12.27 21.25
C ARG A 262 -0.31 12.02 20.17
N VAL A 263 -0.72 11.36 19.09
CA VAL A 263 0.18 11.01 17.98
C VAL A 263 -0.40 11.57 16.70
N VAL A 264 0.41 12.35 15.98
CA VAL A 264 0.06 12.87 14.66
C VAL A 264 1.07 12.34 13.67
N LEU A 265 0.65 11.39 12.84
CA LEU A 265 1.46 10.81 11.80
C LEU A 265 1.24 11.59 10.50
N ILE A 266 2.31 12.18 9.97
CA ILE A 266 2.29 12.96 8.73
C ILE A 266 3.12 12.22 7.68
N GLY A 267 2.39 11.65 6.73
CA GLY A 267 2.87 10.84 5.63
C GLY A 267 3.44 11.68 4.48
N GLU A 268 4.10 11.02 3.54
CA GLU A 268 4.47 11.60 2.25
C GLU A 268 4.40 10.54 1.15
N SER A 269 3.87 10.88 -0.03
CA SER A 269 3.83 9.94 -1.17
C SER A 269 5.18 9.80 -1.87
N SER A 270 6.19 10.60 -1.48
CA SER A 270 7.56 10.38 -1.87
C SER A 270 8.59 10.82 -0.82
N HIS A 271 9.73 10.11 -0.75
CA HIS A 271 10.86 10.52 0.10
C HIS A 271 11.72 11.65 -0.47
N GLY A 272 11.39 12.15 -1.66
CA GLY A 272 12.25 13.01 -2.45
C GLY A 272 11.62 14.33 -2.86
N THR A 273 10.52 14.74 -2.25
CA THR A 273 9.76 15.93 -2.63
C THR A 273 9.94 17.05 -1.60
N HIS A 274 10.37 18.24 -2.04
CA HIS A 274 10.65 19.38 -1.18
C HIS A 274 9.43 19.84 -0.38
N GLU A 275 8.29 20.01 -1.06
CA GLU A 275 7.08 20.57 -0.46
C GLU A 275 6.51 19.66 0.65
N PHE A 276 6.70 18.34 0.54
CA PHE A 276 6.28 17.41 1.58
C PHE A 276 7.09 17.58 2.87
N TYR A 277 8.42 17.66 2.74
CA TYR A 277 9.30 17.95 3.87
C TYR A 277 9.00 19.34 4.45
N TRP A 278 8.76 20.32 3.60
CA TRP A 278 8.47 21.69 4.03
C TRP A 278 7.16 21.76 4.82
N ALA A 279 6.07 21.20 4.28
CA ALA A 279 4.77 21.19 4.94
C ALA A 279 4.82 20.43 6.28
N ARG A 280 5.44 19.24 6.31
CA ARG A 280 5.70 18.49 7.54
C ARG A 280 6.45 19.34 8.57
N ALA A 281 7.52 20.01 8.16
CA ALA A 281 8.29 20.89 9.03
C ALA A 281 7.44 22.05 9.58
N GLN A 282 6.66 22.75 8.75
CA GLN A 282 5.86 23.90 9.21
C GLN A 282 4.73 23.48 10.15
N ILE A 283 4.00 22.41 9.83
CA ILE A 283 2.94 21.87 10.70
C ILE A 283 3.55 21.45 12.04
N THR A 284 4.69 20.75 12.02
CA THR A 284 5.38 20.30 13.24
C THR A 284 5.90 21.47 14.08
N LYS A 285 6.44 22.52 13.45
CA LYS A 285 6.87 23.74 14.15
C LYS A 285 5.72 24.36 14.95
N TRP A 286 4.55 24.48 14.33
CA TRP A 286 3.35 24.99 14.99
C TRP A 286 2.89 24.06 16.12
N LEU A 287 2.86 22.75 15.89
CA LEU A 287 2.47 21.76 16.90
C LEU A 287 3.36 21.81 18.14
N ILE A 288 4.67 21.94 17.96
CA ILE A 288 5.64 22.09 19.05
C ILE A 288 5.44 23.44 19.75
N ALA A 289 5.37 24.53 19.00
CA ALA A 289 5.35 25.87 19.57
C ALA A 289 4.03 26.23 20.28
N GLU A 290 2.90 25.70 19.81
CA GLU A 290 1.56 26.16 20.24
C GLU A 290 0.65 25.04 20.77
N LYS A 291 0.93 23.75 20.46
CA LYS A 291 0.04 22.62 20.81
C LYS A 291 0.63 21.62 21.80
N GLY A 292 1.82 21.91 22.34
CA GLY A 292 2.45 21.11 23.39
C GLY A 292 3.04 19.79 22.89
N PHE A 293 3.38 19.70 21.60
CA PHE A 293 4.11 18.55 21.09
C PHE A 293 5.57 18.61 21.52
N CYS A 294 6.11 17.49 21.99
CA CYS A 294 7.44 17.38 22.57
C CYS A 294 8.51 16.97 21.55
N GLY A 295 8.20 16.94 20.26
CA GLY A 295 9.16 16.68 19.20
C GLY A 295 8.61 15.91 18.02
N VAL A 296 9.55 15.35 17.25
CA VAL A 296 9.27 14.54 16.07
C VAL A 296 10.00 13.20 16.15
N ALA A 297 9.32 12.13 15.77
CA ALA A 297 9.90 10.81 15.56
C ALA A 297 9.84 10.47 14.06
N ALA A 298 10.99 10.33 13.42
CA ALA A 298 11.11 10.11 11.99
C ALA A 298 11.37 8.64 11.65
N GLU A 299 10.97 8.22 10.45
CA GLU A 299 11.37 6.96 9.78
C GLU A 299 12.89 6.98 9.45
N ALA A 300 13.68 7.08 10.51
CA ALA A 300 15.09 7.35 10.51
C ALA A 300 15.80 6.39 11.46
N ASP A 301 17.03 6.06 11.12
CA ASP A 301 17.91 5.23 11.95
C ASP A 301 18.06 5.86 13.36
N TRP A 302 17.77 5.08 14.40
CA TRP A 302 17.79 5.53 15.80
C TRP A 302 19.05 6.31 16.23
N PRO A 303 20.29 5.78 16.07
CA PRO A 303 21.51 6.47 16.50
C PRO A 303 21.80 7.75 15.70
N ASP A 304 21.39 7.80 14.44
CA ASP A 304 21.62 8.94 13.54
C ASP A 304 20.71 10.09 13.93
N ALA A 305 19.42 9.80 14.12
CA ALA A 305 18.44 10.76 14.61
C ALA A 305 18.77 11.23 16.04
N TYR A 306 19.25 10.34 16.91
CA TYR A 306 19.61 10.74 18.28
C TYR A 306 20.82 11.68 18.33
N ARG A 307 21.76 11.61 17.36
CA ARG A 307 22.79 12.64 17.22
C ARG A 307 22.18 14.02 16.96
N VAL A 308 21.17 14.10 16.10
CA VAL A 308 20.38 15.33 15.88
C VAL A 308 19.63 15.74 17.15
N ASN A 309 19.04 14.79 17.88
CA ASN A 309 18.41 15.05 19.18
C ASN A 309 19.36 15.75 20.15
N ARG A 310 20.58 15.24 20.27
CA ARG A 310 21.61 15.83 21.13
C ARG A 310 21.91 17.26 20.69
N TYR A 311 22.15 17.48 19.40
CA TYR A 311 22.36 18.81 18.82
C TYR A 311 21.22 19.80 19.16
N VAL A 312 19.97 19.43 18.91
CA VAL A 312 18.83 20.33 19.14
C VAL A 312 18.54 20.60 20.61
N ARG A 313 18.99 19.72 21.52
CA ARG A 313 18.90 19.91 22.97
C ARG A 313 20.15 20.58 23.57
N GLY A 314 21.09 21.02 22.73
CA GLY A 314 22.33 21.68 23.17
C GLY A 314 23.30 20.74 23.88
N ILE A 315 23.30 19.46 23.51
CA ILE A 315 24.14 18.40 24.06
C ILE A 315 25.14 17.95 22.98
N GLY A 316 26.41 17.77 23.35
CA GLY A 316 27.48 17.34 22.45
C GLY A 316 28.19 18.51 21.75
N ASP A 317 29.04 18.17 20.78
CA ASP A 317 30.03 19.08 20.20
C ASP A 317 29.72 19.54 18.76
N ASP A 318 28.61 19.09 18.18
CA ASP A 318 28.20 19.50 16.83
C ASP A 318 27.85 21.00 16.81
N ALA A 319 28.55 21.75 15.95
CA ALA A 319 28.47 23.21 15.92
C ALA A 319 27.23 23.73 15.17
N ASP A 320 26.74 22.97 14.20
CA ASP A 320 25.62 23.30 13.32
C ASP A 320 24.81 22.04 12.95
N ALA A 321 23.62 22.23 12.40
CA ALA A 321 22.73 21.15 12.02
C ALA A 321 23.32 20.26 10.91
N GLU A 322 24.13 20.82 10.00
CA GLU A 322 24.77 20.03 8.95
C GLU A 322 25.72 19.00 9.54
N GLN A 323 26.51 19.37 10.54
CA GLN A 323 27.39 18.45 11.30
C GLN A 323 26.59 17.38 12.04
N ALA A 324 25.50 17.75 12.70
CA ALA A 324 24.62 16.78 13.37
C ALA A 324 24.03 15.76 12.40
N LEU A 325 23.67 16.21 11.19
CA LEU A 325 23.12 15.38 10.12
C LEU A 325 24.18 14.49 9.43
N ARG A 326 25.48 14.68 9.70
CA ARG A 326 26.56 13.80 9.16
C ARG A 326 26.48 12.35 9.62
N GLY A 327 25.63 12.08 10.61
CA GLY A 327 25.28 10.73 11.04
C GLY A 327 24.69 9.91 9.89
N PHE A 328 23.77 10.48 9.11
CA PHE A 328 23.04 9.77 8.06
C PHE A 328 23.91 9.47 6.83
N ARG A 329 24.69 8.39 6.90
CA ARG A 329 25.65 8.00 5.84
C ARG A 329 25.15 6.86 4.97
N ARG A 330 24.20 6.08 5.48
CA ARG A 330 23.60 4.93 4.79
C ARG A 330 22.73 5.43 3.64
N PHE A 331 22.63 4.63 2.59
CA PHE A 331 21.67 4.88 1.52
C PHE A 331 20.22 4.82 2.04
N PRO A 332 19.35 5.75 1.61
CA PRO A 332 19.64 6.99 0.88
C PRO A 332 20.16 8.11 1.80
N THR A 333 21.11 8.93 1.33
CA THR A 333 21.65 10.02 2.13
C THR A 333 20.71 11.23 2.20
N TRP A 334 19.99 11.56 1.12
CA TRP A 334 19.20 12.79 0.99
C TRP A 334 17.93 12.83 1.85
N MET A 335 17.39 11.67 2.23
CA MET A 335 16.11 11.54 2.93
C MET A 335 16.10 12.38 4.21
N TRP A 336 17.16 12.30 5.01
CA TRP A 336 17.30 13.14 6.21
C TRP A 336 18.41 14.21 6.09
N ARG A 337 19.31 14.10 5.09
CA ARG A 337 20.32 15.12 4.80
C ARG A 337 19.93 16.00 3.64
N ASN A 338 18.99 16.88 3.91
CA ASN A 338 18.52 17.88 2.97
C ASN A 338 18.40 19.24 3.64
N THR A 339 18.19 20.26 2.82
CA THR A 339 18.09 21.66 3.26
C THR A 339 16.93 21.89 4.22
N VAL A 340 15.79 21.20 4.03
CA VAL A 340 14.60 21.38 4.88
C VAL A 340 14.80 20.82 6.29
N VAL A 341 15.35 19.61 6.41
CA VAL A 341 15.63 18.98 7.70
C VAL A 341 16.72 19.73 8.45
N ARG A 342 17.76 20.22 7.76
CA ARG A 342 18.76 21.12 8.35
C ARG A 342 18.09 22.34 8.97
N ASP A 343 17.25 23.04 8.21
CA ASP A 343 16.59 24.26 8.67
C ASP A 343 15.60 23.99 9.80
N PHE A 344 14.93 22.83 9.79
CA PHE A 344 14.09 22.39 10.90
C PHE A 344 14.90 22.12 12.18
N ALA A 345 16.04 21.42 12.08
CA ALA A 345 16.91 21.17 13.22
C ALA A 345 17.50 22.46 13.81
N GLU A 346 17.89 23.43 12.97
CA GLU A 346 18.33 24.74 13.44
C GLU A 346 17.22 25.52 14.17
N TRP A 347 16.01 25.47 13.61
CA TRP A 347 14.85 26.05 14.26
C TRP A 347 14.58 25.39 15.61
N LEU A 348 14.62 24.05 15.69
CA LEU A 348 14.33 23.31 16.92
C LEU A 348 15.38 23.60 18.00
N ARG A 349 16.67 23.66 17.62
CA ARG A 349 17.75 24.10 18.52
C ARG A 349 17.51 25.52 19.04
N THR A 350 17.08 26.42 18.17
CA THR A 350 16.76 27.80 18.56
C THR A 350 15.55 27.86 19.49
N HIS A 351 14.50 27.08 19.20
CA HIS A 351 13.31 26.96 20.03
C HIS A 351 13.63 26.43 21.44
N ASN A 352 14.58 25.51 21.54
CA ASN A 352 14.97 24.85 22.79
C ASN A 352 15.94 25.65 23.67
N ARG A 353 16.59 26.69 23.14
CA ARG A 353 17.75 27.37 23.77
C ARG A 353 17.47 27.87 25.18
N ASP A 354 16.28 28.44 25.39
CA ASP A 354 15.89 29.10 26.64
C ASP A 354 14.83 28.30 27.42
N ARG A 355 14.66 27.02 27.09
CA ARG A 355 13.68 26.12 27.71
C ARG A 355 14.34 25.18 28.71
N ASP A 356 13.58 24.81 29.74
CA ASP A 356 13.99 23.74 30.64
C ASP A 356 14.14 22.44 29.87
N ARG A 357 15.11 21.60 30.26
CA ARG A 357 15.43 20.33 29.56
C ARG A 357 14.24 19.40 29.33
N ARG A 358 13.21 19.50 30.17
CA ARG A 358 11.96 18.72 30.10
C ARG A 358 10.94 19.27 29.09
N GLU A 359 11.03 20.56 28.79
CA GLU A 359 10.16 21.25 27.83
C GLU A 359 10.78 21.33 26.42
N GLN A 360 12.05 20.92 26.29
CA GLN A 360 12.75 20.92 25.01
C GLN A 360 12.16 19.87 24.07
N GLY A 361 11.88 20.27 22.83
CA GLY A 361 11.46 19.34 21.79
C GLY A 361 12.63 18.48 21.28
N GLY A 362 12.36 17.21 21.00
CA GLY A 362 13.37 16.28 20.48
C GLY A 362 13.21 15.91 19.00
N PHE A 363 14.25 15.25 18.46
CA PHE A 363 14.27 14.65 17.13
C PHE A 363 14.69 13.19 17.26
N TYR A 364 13.79 12.25 17.02
CA TYR A 364 13.99 10.82 17.31
C TYR A 364 13.91 9.99 16.03
N GLY A 365 14.56 8.84 16.02
CA GLY A 365 14.40 7.83 14.97
C GLY A 365 13.39 6.77 15.39
N LEU A 366 12.92 5.97 14.44
CA LEU A 366 12.03 4.83 14.69
C LEU A 366 12.52 3.55 13.99
N ASP A 367 13.43 3.68 13.02
CA ASP A 367 13.74 2.61 12.06
C ASP A 367 14.90 1.70 12.51
N LEU A 368 14.95 0.49 11.97
CA LEU A 368 15.79 -0.61 12.46
C LEU A 368 17.01 -0.95 11.60
N TYR A 369 17.27 -0.24 10.51
CA TYR A 369 18.35 -0.61 9.59
C TYR A 369 19.78 -0.40 10.14
N SER A 370 19.92 0.32 11.26
CA SER A 370 21.21 0.72 11.83
C SER A 370 21.88 -0.35 12.71
N LEU A 371 21.87 -1.63 12.29
CA LEU A 371 22.37 -2.77 13.07
C LEU A 371 23.78 -2.54 13.64
N HIS A 372 24.79 -2.38 12.79
CA HIS A 372 26.19 -2.26 13.23
C HIS A 372 26.46 -0.98 14.02
N ARG A 373 25.81 0.12 13.65
CA ARG A 373 25.95 1.36 14.38
C ARG A 373 25.34 1.26 15.78
N SER A 374 24.16 0.65 15.90
CA SER A 374 23.50 0.44 17.19
C SER A 374 24.35 -0.45 18.11
N MET A 375 25.02 -1.47 17.58
CA MET A 375 25.99 -2.27 18.34
C MET A 375 27.15 -1.42 18.89
N ALA A 376 27.73 -0.56 18.04
CA ALA A 376 28.81 0.33 18.45
C ALA A 376 28.38 1.30 19.57
N GLU A 377 27.19 1.89 19.46
CA GLU A 377 26.65 2.82 20.47
C GLU A 377 26.39 2.13 21.82
N VAL A 378 25.96 0.86 21.82
CA VAL A 378 25.84 0.05 23.05
C VAL A 378 27.21 -0.18 23.68
N ILE A 379 28.20 -0.57 22.88
CA ILE A 379 29.57 -0.82 23.37
C ILE A 379 30.19 0.47 23.92
N ASP A 380 30.11 1.58 23.18
CA ASP A 380 30.69 2.88 23.55
C ASP A 380 30.09 3.45 24.84
N HIS A 381 28.80 3.22 25.08
CA HIS A 381 28.20 3.57 26.36
C HIS A 381 28.72 2.69 27.49
N LEU A 382 28.70 1.36 27.30
CA LEU A 382 29.19 0.41 28.31
C LEU A 382 30.67 0.64 28.63
N GLU A 383 31.51 1.05 27.68
CA GLU A 383 32.92 1.39 27.96
C GLU A 383 33.06 2.49 29.03
N LYS A 384 32.11 3.42 29.08
CA LYS A 384 32.11 4.53 30.02
C LYS A 384 31.55 4.12 31.39
N VAL A 385 30.52 3.27 31.42
CA VAL A 385 29.76 2.98 32.64
C VAL A 385 30.06 1.61 33.27
N ASP A 386 30.40 0.61 32.46
CA ASP A 386 30.72 -0.76 32.88
C ASP A 386 31.65 -1.44 31.85
N PRO A 387 32.98 -1.22 31.93
CA PRO A 387 33.95 -1.78 30.99
C PRO A 387 33.92 -3.32 30.91
N ALA A 388 33.49 -4.00 31.98
CA ALA A 388 33.36 -5.45 31.98
C ALA A 388 32.14 -5.90 31.17
N ALA A 389 31.01 -5.19 31.26
CA ALA A 389 29.87 -5.39 30.37
C ALA A 389 30.21 -5.06 28.91
N ALA A 390 31.01 -4.02 28.65
CA ALA A 390 31.47 -3.69 27.31
C ALA A 390 32.27 -4.85 26.67
N ALA A 391 33.15 -5.50 27.44
CA ALA A 391 33.89 -6.68 26.98
C ALA A 391 32.96 -7.85 26.60
N ARG A 392 31.92 -8.11 27.41
CA ARG A 392 30.90 -9.12 27.10
C ARG A 392 30.08 -8.75 25.87
N ALA A 393 29.70 -7.49 25.72
CA ALA A 393 28.95 -7.01 24.56
C ALA A 393 29.73 -7.21 23.25
N ARG A 394 31.03 -6.86 23.23
CA ARG A 394 31.89 -7.14 22.06
C ARG A 394 31.96 -8.63 21.73
N GLN A 395 32.06 -9.49 22.75
CA GLN A 395 32.06 -10.94 22.54
C GLN A 395 30.73 -11.46 21.99
N ARG A 396 29.58 -10.93 22.45
CA ARG A 396 28.27 -11.32 21.91
C ARG A 396 28.09 -10.86 20.47
N TYR A 397 28.48 -9.63 20.17
CA TYR A 397 28.32 -9.04 18.84
C TYR A 397 29.34 -9.54 17.80
N SER A 398 30.43 -10.20 18.21
CA SER A 398 31.44 -10.69 17.26
C SER A 398 30.93 -11.72 16.25
N CYS A 399 29.76 -12.34 16.49
CA CYS A 399 29.15 -13.24 15.51
C CYS A 399 28.72 -12.52 14.21
N PHE A 400 28.42 -11.22 14.27
CA PHE A 400 28.08 -10.39 13.11
C PHE A 400 29.30 -10.05 12.25
N ASP A 401 30.51 -10.13 12.81
CA ASP A 401 31.77 -9.79 12.12
C ASP A 401 32.15 -10.85 11.07
N HIS A 402 31.67 -12.09 11.23
CA HIS A 402 31.96 -13.18 10.30
C HIS A 402 31.28 -13.01 8.93
N ALA A 403 30.32 -12.10 8.80
CA ALA A 403 29.55 -11.88 7.58
C ALA A 403 29.84 -10.54 6.87
N SER A 404 30.71 -9.67 7.40
CA SER A 404 30.70 -8.25 7.03
C SER A 404 32.09 -7.63 6.87
N ALA A 405 32.57 -7.44 5.63
CA ALA A 405 33.68 -6.52 5.36
C ALA A 405 33.23 -5.04 5.31
N GLU A 406 31.91 -4.78 5.21
CA GLU A 406 31.36 -3.43 4.95
C GLU A 406 30.18 -3.02 5.85
N GLY A 407 29.88 -3.76 6.93
CA GLY A 407 28.81 -3.38 7.86
C GLY A 407 27.39 -3.46 7.27
N ASP A 408 27.18 -4.34 6.29
CA ASP A 408 25.89 -4.57 5.66
C ASP A 408 25.13 -5.72 6.34
N GLY A 409 24.03 -5.38 7.03
CA GLY A 409 23.15 -6.37 7.65
C GLY A 409 22.56 -7.39 6.67
N GLN A 410 22.47 -7.06 5.37
CA GLN A 410 22.02 -8.01 4.34
C GLN A 410 23.01 -9.17 4.17
N ALA A 411 24.32 -8.92 4.30
CA ALA A 411 25.33 -9.96 4.20
C ALA A 411 25.21 -10.98 5.35
N TYR A 412 24.95 -10.50 6.56
CA TYR A 412 24.56 -11.35 7.70
C TYR A 412 23.29 -12.17 7.37
N GLY A 413 22.25 -11.49 6.91
CA GLY A 413 20.97 -12.13 6.57
C GLY A 413 21.11 -13.27 5.58
N PHE A 414 21.90 -13.06 4.52
CA PHE A 414 22.18 -14.07 3.51
C PHE A 414 22.92 -15.28 4.11
N ALA A 415 23.99 -15.04 4.90
CA ALA A 415 24.74 -16.11 5.53
C ALA A 415 23.88 -16.94 6.52
N ALA A 416 23.04 -16.28 7.31
CA ALA A 416 22.15 -16.90 8.27
C ALA A 416 21.03 -17.73 7.60
N ALA A 417 20.44 -17.23 6.51
CA ALA A 417 19.34 -17.90 5.81
C ALA A 417 19.77 -19.17 5.06
N PHE A 418 20.99 -19.21 4.53
CA PHE A 418 21.50 -20.33 3.72
C PHE A 418 22.44 -21.28 4.51
N GLY A 419 22.44 -21.20 5.84
CA GLY A 419 23.16 -22.13 6.72
C GLY A 419 24.68 -22.00 6.67
N ALA A 420 25.20 -20.86 6.19
CA ALA A 420 26.62 -20.56 6.12
C ALA A 420 27.17 -19.91 7.42
N GLY A 421 26.31 -19.72 8.44
CA GLY A 421 26.68 -19.20 9.75
C GLY A 421 25.65 -19.55 10.84
N GLN A 422 26.02 -19.42 12.11
CA GLN A 422 25.08 -19.50 13.23
C GLN A 422 24.27 -18.20 13.35
N SER A 423 23.00 -18.27 13.76
CA SER A 423 22.21 -17.08 14.05
C SER A 423 22.78 -16.32 15.24
N CYS A 424 22.87 -15.01 15.13
CA CYS A 424 23.23 -14.11 16.22
C CYS A 424 22.06 -13.81 17.18
N GLU A 425 20.90 -14.44 16.99
CA GLU A 425 19.67 -14.22 17.75
C GLU A 425 19.89 -14.31 19.27
N GLU A 426 20.45 -15.42 19.77
CA GLU A 426 20.69 -15.61 21.20
C GLU A 426 21.61 -14.51 21.78
N ALA A 427 22.68 -14.17 21.05
CA ALA A 427 23.62 -13.15 21.47
C ALA A 427 22.99 -11.75 21.52
N ALA A 428 22.15 -11.40 20.55
CA ALA A 428 21.42 -10.13 20.53
C ALA A 428 20.37 -10.05 21.66
N VAL A 429 19.63 -11.14 21.90
CA VAL A 429 18.65 -11.22 23.00
C VAL A 429 19.34 -11.14 24.36
N ASP A 430 20.40 -11.90 24.59
CA ASP A 430 21.15 -11.88 25.84
C ASP A 430 21.73 -10.50 26.15
N GLN A 431 22.22 -9.80 25.11
CA GLN A 431 22.73 -8.44 25.28
C GLN A 431 21.62 -7.46 25.67
N LEU A 432 20.44 -7.54 25.04
CA LEU A 432 19.30 -6.72 25.43
C LEU A 432 18.84 -7.00 26.86
N LEU A 433 18.73 -8.27 27.24
CA LEU A 433 18.36 -8.67 28.61
C LEU A 433 19.34 -8.15 29.65
N GLU A 434 20.65 -8.14 29.36
CA GLU A 434 21.65 -7.56 30.26
C GLU A 434 21.51 -6.05 30.41
N ILE A 435 21.28 -5.32 29.32
CA ILE A 435 21.02 -3.86 29.37
C ILE A 435 19.78 -3.57 30.21
N GLN A 436 18.67 -4.29 29.99
CA GLN A 436 17.43 -4.07 30.73
C GLN A 436 17.56 -4.40 32.23
N ARG A 437 18.30 -5.45 32.59
CA ARG A 437 18.55 -5.80 34.01
C ARG A 437 19.34 -4.72 34.75
N ASN A 438 20.25 -4.04 34.05
CA ASN A 438 21.11 -3.01 34.63
C ASN A 438 20.60 -1.57 34.39
N ALA A 439 19.48 -1.40 33.68
CA ALA A 439 18.95 -0.10 33.28
C ALA A 439 18.76 0.87 34.46
N VAL A 440 18.23 0.37 35.58
CA VAL A 440 18.05 1.17 36.81
C VAL A 440 19.38 1.60 37.42
N GLU A 441 20.40 0.75 37.38
CA GLU A 441 21.73 1.09 37.89
C GLU A 441 22.40 2.15 37.01
N TYR A 442 22.31 1.99 35.68
CA TYR A 442 22.87 2.95 34.72
C TYR A 442 22.15 4.31 34.78
N ALA A 443 20.82 4.30 34.96
CA ALA A 443 20.02 5.52 35.08
C ALA A 443 20.25 6.29 36.40
N ARG A 444 20.57 5.60 37.50
CA ARG A 444 20.77 6.22 38.83
C ARG A 444 22.07 7.03 38.96
N ARG A 445 22.91 7.07 37.91
CA ARG A 445 24.27 7.56 38.04
C ARG A 445 24.51 9.04 37.85
N ASP A 446 23.55 9.89 37.41
CA ASP A 446 23.57 11.37 37.57
C ASP A 446 22.43 12.08 36.77
N GLY A 447 21.24 12.22 37.37
CA GLY A 447 20.18 13.11 36.87
C GLY A 447 19.56 12.75 35.50
N LEU A 448 18.77 13.68 34.93
CA LEU A 448 17.95 13.44 33.73
C LEU A 448 18.76 13.00 32.49
N LEU A 449 20.01 13.49 32.35
CA LEU A 449 20.92 13.10 31.27
C LEU A 449 21.28 11.62 31.32
N ALA A 450 21.56 11.07 32.51
CA ALA A 450 21.88 9.66 32.66
C ALA A 450 20.69 8.76 32.31
N GLU A 451 19.45 9.20 32.61
CA GLU A 451 18.25 8.45 32.23
C GLU A 451 17.96 8.49 30.72
N ASP A 452 18.24 9.62 30.05
CA ASP A 452 18.15 9.76 28.60
C ASP A 452 19.19 8.89 27.90
N ASP A 453 20.44 8.88 28.40
CA ASP A 453 21.51 8.04 27.86
C ASP A 453 21.23 6.54 28.09
N ALA A 454 20.65 6.15 29.24
CA ALA A 454 20.24 4.78 29.50
C ALA A 454 19.13 4.31 28.54
N PHE A 455 18.11 5.15 28.31
CA PHE A 455 17.06 4.84 27.33
C PHE A 455 17.60 4.74 25.91
N TYR A 456 18.48 5.68 25.51
CA TYR A 456 19.14 5.67 24.22
C TYR A 456 19.84 4.33 23.94
N VAL A 457 20.55 3.80 24.93
CA VAL A 457 21.31 2.54 24.81
C VAL A 457 20.39 1.34 24.81
N GLU A 458 19.35 1.35 25.64
CA GLU A 458 18.32 0.30 25.63
C GLU A 458 17.65 0.19 24.25
N ARG A 459 17.31 1.33 23.65
CA ARG A 459 16.71 1.36 22.30
C ARG A 459 17.68 0.88 21.23
N ASN A 460 18.98 1.24 21.30
CA ASN A 460 19.98 0.66 20.40
C ASN A 460 20.08 -0.88 20.55
N ALA A 461 20.04 -1.41 21.78
CA ALA A 461 20.05 -2.87 21.98
C ALA A 461 18.78 -3.55 21.41
N HIS A 462 17.62 -2.88 21.49
CA HIS A 462 16.38 -3.31 20.84
C HIS A 462 16.49 -3.29 19.30
N VAL A 463 17.06 -2.23 18.72
CA VAL A 463 17.33 -2.15 17.28
C VAL A 463 18.20 -3.34 16.85
N VAL A 464 19.27 -3.65 17.57
CA VAL A 464 20.14 -4.80 17.24
C VAL A 464 19.35 -6.11 17.21
N ARG A 465 18.52 -6.37 18.23
CA ARG A 465 17.69 -7.57 18.30
C ARG A 465 16.68 -7.65 17.16
N ASN A 466 15.97 -6.56 16.86
CA ASN A 466 14.95 -6.57 15.80
C ASN A 466 15.57 -6.58 14.39
N ALA A 467 16.71 -5.89 14.21
CA ALA A 467 17.45 -5.91 12.96
C ALA A 467 18.04 -7.29 12.66
N GLU A 468 18.53 -8.02 13.67
CA GLU A 468 18.92 -9.43 13.53
C GLU A 468 17.77 -10.25 12.94
N ALA A 469 16.59 -10.16 13.56
CA ALA A 469 15.41 -10.90 13.12
C ALA A 469 14.99 -10.50 11.70
N TYR A 470 14.99 -9.20 11.40
CA TYR A 470 14.67 -8.66 10.08
C TYR A 470 15.61 -9.20 9.00
N TYR A 471 16.93 -9.04 9.16
CA TYR A 471 17.89 -9.42 8.13
C TYR A 471 17.95 -10.93 7.93
N ARG A 472 17.89 -11.71 9.01
CA ARG A 472 17.85 -13.17 8.93
C ARG A 472 16.61 -13.67 8.16
N GLN A 473 15.48 -12.98 8.28
CA GLN A 473 14.23 -13.38 7.65
C GLN A 473 14.05 -12.78 6.24
N MET A 474 14.82 -11.76 5.87
CA MET A 474 14.80 -11.12 4.55
C MET A 474 14.98 -12.09 3.37
N PHE A 475 15.73 -13.18 3.59
CA PHE A 475 15.98 -14.21 2.57
C PHE A 475 15.17 -15.50 2.80
N GLY A 476 14.26 -15.53 3.79
CA GLY A 476 13.41 -16.65 4.14
C GLY A 476 11.99 -16.54 3.57
N GLY A 477 11.46 -17.61 2.98
CA GLY A 477 10.19 -17.56 2.21
C GLY A 477 8.88 -17.55 3.01
N ARG A 478 8.85 -17.19 4.31
CA ARG A 478 7.65 -17.35 5.16
C ARG A 478 7.25 -16.15 6.03
N VAL A 479 8.09 -15.12 6.19
CA VAL A 479 7.77 -13.99 7.08
C VAL A 479 7.80 -12.68 6.32
N ASN A 480 6.80 -11.85 6.59
CA ASN A 480 6.69 -10.53 6.00
C ASN A 480 7.62 -9.55 6.75
N THR A 481 8.81 -9.29 6.20
CA THR A 481 9.78 -8.37 6.81
C THR A 481 9.27 -6.93 6.90
N TRP A 482 8.23 -6.58 6.13
CA TRP A 482 7.50 -5.33 6.25
C TRP A 482 6.90 -5.17 7.66
N ASN A 483 6.20 -6.21 8.13
CA ASN A 483 5.56 -6.18 9.45
C ASN A 483 6.57 -6.04 10.57
N LEU A 484 7.69 -6.77 10.51
CA LEU A 484 8.76 -6.64 11.50
C LEU A 484 9.28 -5.21 11.61
N ARG A 485 9.27 -4.47 10.50
CA ARG A 485 9.71 -3.07 10.46
C ARG A 485 8.69 -2.13 11.06
N ASP A 486 7.43 -2.22 10.65
CA ASP A 486 6.36 -1.39 11.21
C ASP A 486 6.07 -1.69 12.69
N GLU A 487 6.13 -2.96 13.11
CA GLU A 487 6.04 -3.37 14.52
C GLU A 487 7.18 -2.77 15.35
N HIS A 488 8.43 -2.80 14.84
CA HIS A 488 9.54 -2.15 15.53
C HIS A 488 9.36 -0.63 15.66
N MET A 489 8.87 0.04 14.61
CA MET A 489 8.60 1.48 14.66
C MET A 489 7.50 1.79 15.69
N ALA A 490 6.43 0.99 15.74
CA ALA A 490 5.35 1.15 16.71
C ALA A 490 5.82 0.90 18.15
N ASP A 491 6.57 -0.17 18.39
CA ASP A 491 7.17 -0.48 19.70
C ASP A 491 8.13 0.64 20.17
N THR A 492 8.91 1.19 19.24
CA THR A 492 9.84 2.29 19.54
C THR A 492 9.10 3.57 19.85
N LEU A 493 8.01 3.86 19.13
CA LEU A 493 7.13 4.99 19.38
C LEU A 493 6.45 4.91 20.76
N ASP A 494 5.90 3.76 21.12
CA ASP A 494 5.27 3.53 22.43
C ASP A 494 6.30 3.66 23.56
N ALA A 495 7.46 3.02 23.42
CA ALA A 495 8.56 3.16 24.38
C ALA A 495 9.06 4.61 24.53
N LEU A 496 9.09 5.37 23.43
CA LEU A 496 9.45 6.79 23.44
C LEU A 496 8.41 7.63 24.16
N LEU A 497 7.12 7.42 23.94
CA LEU A 497 6.06 8.13 24.66
C LEU A 497 6.09 7.82 26.15
N ALA A 498 6.25 6.55 26.52
CA ALA A 498 6.42 6.15 27.92
C ALA A 498 7.67 6.78 28.56
N HIS A 499 8.76 6.89 27.81
CA HIS A 499 9.97 7.61 28.22
C HIS A 499 9.73 9.11 28.41
N LEU A 500 8.88 9.74 27.62
CA LEU A 500 8.62 11.17 27.73
C LEU A 500 7.58 11.48 28.83
N ASP A 501 6.69 10.53 29.16
CA ASP A 501 5.61 10.66 30.14
C ASP A 501 6.03 10.53 31.62
N ARG A 502 7.33 10.38 31.91
CA ARG A 502 7.94 9.98 33.21
C ARG A 502 7.48 10.70 34.51
N ASP A 503 6.75 11.81 34.42
CA ASP A 503 6.20 12.55 35.58
C ASP A 503 4.68 12.35 35.79
N ASP A 504 4.09 11.26 35.27
CA ASP A 504 2.68 10.87 35.52
C ASP A 504 1.64 11.90 35.02
N THR A 505 2.04 12.77 34.08
CA THR A 505 1.13 13.72 33.43
C THR A 505 0.34 13.08 32.30
N GLY A 506 0.80 11.95 31.73
CA GLY A 506 0.14 11.20 30.67
C GLY A 506 -0.20 12.02 29.42
N ARG A 507 0.67 12.99 29.07
CA ARG A 507 0.35 14.11 28.17
C ARG A 507 1.35 14.34 27.05
N SER A 508 2.41 13.53 26.92
CA SER A 508 3.35 13.69 25.82
C SER A 508 2.64 13.51 24.49
N ARG A 509 2.84 14.47 23.59
CA ARG A 509 2.30 14.46 22.23
C ARG A 509 3.46 14.51 21.25
N ILE A 510 3.45 13.64 20.23
CA ILE A 510 4.56 13.53 19.29
C ILE A 510 4.06 13.52 17.85
N VAL A 511 4.85 14.14 16.97
CA VAL A 511 4.63 14.07 15.53
C VAL A 511 5.47 12.93 14.96
N VAL A 512 4.90 12.12 14.07
CA VAL A 512 5.63 11.08 13.35
C VAL A 512 5.79 11.48 11.89
N TRP A 513 7.01 11.37 11.36
CA TRP A 513 7.30 11.59 9.94
C TRP A 513 7.71 10.27 9.30
N ALA A 514 6.88 9.74 8.42
CA ALA A 514 7.18 8.52 7.66
C ALA A 514 6.53 8.59 6.28
N HIS A 515 6.80 7.61 5.42
CA HIS A 515 6.14 7.50 4.12
C HIS A 515 4.63 7.19 4.28
N ASN A 516 3.79 7.58 3.30
CA ASN A 516 2.36 7.24 3.29
C ASN A 516 2.10 5.72 3.42
N SER A 517 3.01 4.90 2.92
CA SER A 517 2.93 3.43 3.06
C SER A 517 3.08 2.95 4.50
N HIS A 518 3.71 3.73 5.38
CA HIS A 518 3.80 3.45 6.81
C HIS A 518 2.73 4.21 7.60
N VAL A 519 2.41 5.44 7.20
CA VAL A 519 1.43 6.31 7.91
C VAL A 519 -0.02 5.90 7.65
N GLY A 520 -0.37 5.49 6.44
CA GLY A 520 -1.75 5.13 6.11
C GLY A 520 -2.18 3.83 6.80
N ASP A 521 -3.47 3.72 7.12
CA ASP A 521 -4.02 2.49 7.70
C ASP A 521 -4.00 1.34 6.67
N ALA A 522 -3.18 0.32 6.93
CA ALA A 522 -3.00 -0.84 6.06
C ALA A 522 -4.33 -1.50 5.67
N ARG A 523 -5.31 -1.53 6.59
CA ARG A 523 -6.60 -2.20 6.41
C ARG A 523 -7.41 -1.60 5.25
N ALA A 524 -7.11 -0.38 4.85
CA ALA A 524 -7.72 0.34 3.73
C ALA A 524 -6.96 0.16 2.40
N THR A 525 -6.00 -0.75 2.33
CA THR A 525 -5.09 -0.92 1.18
C THR A 525 -5.06 -2.37 0.72
N GLU A 526 -4.67 -2.62 -0.53
CA GLU A 526 -4.55 -3.99 -1.03
C GLU A 526 -3.44 -4.78 -0.33
N VAL A 527 -2.42 -4.15 0.26
CA VAL A 527 -1.33 -4.88 0.93
C VAL A 527 -1.77 -5.58 2.22
N SER A 528 -2.88 -5.15 2.83
CA SER A 528 -3.47 -5.88 3.96
C SER A 528 -3.93 -7.29 3.57
N ALA A 529 -4.21 -7.53 2.27
CA ALA A 529 -4.48 -8.87 1.74
C ALA A 529 -3.31 -9.83 1.95
N ASP A 530 -2.08 -9.33 1.93
CA ASP A 530 -0.83 -10.08 2.10
C ASP A 530 -0.43 -10.20 3.59
N GLY A 531 -1.35 -9.82 4.49
CA GLY A 531 -1.10 -9.76 5.92
C GLY A 531 -0.17 -8.63 6.32
N GLN A 532 0.06 -7.63 5.46
CA GLN A 532 0.87 -6.46 5.80
C GLN A 532 0.12 -5.58 6.80
N THR A 533 0.84 -5.08 7.80
CA THR A 533 0.40 -4.01 8.68
C THR A 533 1.24 -2.76 8.43
N THR A 534 0.83 -1.63 9.01
CA THR A 534 1.54 -0.35 8.89
C THR A 534 1.62 0.31 10.26
N LEU A 535 2.60 1.20 10.44
CA LEU A 535 2.72 2.03 11.64
C LEU A 535 1.42 2.80 11.93
N GLY A 536 0.70 3.28 10.91
CA GLY A 536 -0.60 3.93 11.04
C GLY A 536 -1.69 3.04 11.62
N ALA A 537 -1.80 1.79 11.12
CA ALA A 537 -2.75 0.81 11.64
C ALA A 537 -2.43 0.45 13.10
N LEU A 538 -1.15 0.20 13.40
CA LEU A 538 -0.66 -0.10 14.75
C LEU A 538 -0.86 1.08 15.70
N ALA A 539 -0.62 2.31 15.25
CA ALA A 539 -0.86 3.52 16.04
C ALA A 539 -2.36 3.70 16.36
N ARG A 540 -3.26 3.37 15.43
CA ARG A 540 -4.70 3.33 15.71
C ARG A 540 -5.05 2.23 16.72
N ASP A 541 -4.40 1.07 16.65
CA ASP A 541 -4.66 -0.01 17.62
C ASP A 541 -4.13 0.33 19.03
N LEU A 542 -3.01 1.07 19.13
CA LEU A 542 -2.38 1.48 20.39
C LEU A 542 -3.03 2.72 21.02
N PHE A 543 -3.42 3.70 20.20
CA PHE A 543 -3.84 5.03 20.66
C PHE A 543 -5.29 5.39 20.27
N ASP A 544 -6.00 4.54 19.53
CA ASP A 544 -7.39 4.70 19.12
C ASP A 544 -7.69 6.11 18.55
N ASP A 545 -8.63 6.84 19.15
CA ASP A 545 -9.04 8.18 18.76
C ASP A 545 -7.98 9.27 19.08
N GLN A 546 -6.84 8.90 19.65
CA GLN A 546 -5.71 9.79 19.92
C GLN A 546 -4.61 9.73 18.85
N ALA A 547 -4.76 8.91 17.81
CA ALA A 547 -3.92 8.93 16.61
C ALA A 547 -4.59 9.73 15.48
N ARG A 548 -3.81 10.54 14.76
CA ARG A 548 -4.25 11.21 13.52
C ARG A 548 -3.31 10.88 12.38
N LEU A 549 -3.86 10.45 11.25
CA LEU A 549 -3.14 10.06 10.04
C LEU A 549 -3.38 11.12 8.94
N ILE A 550 -2.31 11.77 8.50
CA ILE A 550 -2.37 12.80 7.45
C ILE A 550 -1.51 12.34 6.28
N GLY A 551 -2.10 12.17 5.10
CA GLY A 551 -1.35 11.83 3.88
C GLY A 551 -0.98 13.05 3.05
N LEU A 552 0.20 13.05 2.41
CA LEU A 552 0.57 14.05 1.41
C LEU A 552 0.71 13.41 0.03
N THR A 553 0.24 14.09 -1.02
CA THR A 553 0.28 13.58 -2.41
C THR A 553 0.56 14.70 -3.43
N THR A 554 1.04 14.30 -4.62
CA THR A 554 1.42 15.18 -5.74
C THR A 554 1.11 14.52 -7.08
N SER A 555 0.69 15.32 -8.05
CA SER A 555 0.37 14.85 -9.41
C SER A 555 1.59 14.81 -10.30
N THR A 556 2.37 15.89 -10.32
CA THR A 556 3.45 16.11 -11.28
C THR A 556 4.65 16.83 -10.65
N GLY A 557 5.73 16.97 -11.42
CA GLY A 557 6.88 17.77 -11.04
C GLY A 557 8.17 16.97 -11.01
N THR A 558 8.99 17.17 -9.99
CA THR A 558 10.27 16.43 -9.84
C THR A 558 10.44 15.87 -8.43
N VAL A 559 11.22 14.80 -8.34
CA VAL A 559 11.52 14.07 -7.10
C VAL A 559 13.00 13.72 -7.04
N THR A 560 13.61 13.76 -5.86
CA THR A 560 14.95 13.19 -5.63
C THR A 560 14.84 11.71 -5.33
N ALA A 561 15.33 10.87 -6.24
CA ALA A 561 15.31 9.42 -6.08
C ALA A 561 16.52 8.78 -6.77
N ALA A 562 16.84 7.54 -6.43
CA ALA A 562 17.84 6.76 -7.16
C ALA A 562 17.17 5.83 -8.19
N SER A 563 17.94 5.39 -9.19
CA SER A 563 17.49 4.38 -10.16
C SER A 563 17.76 2.93 -9.72
N ARG A 564 18.50 2.73 -8.62
CA ARG A 564 18.79 1.43 -8.01
C ARG A 564 19.18 1.59 -6.55
N TRP A 565 19.11 0.51 -5.78
CA TRP A 565 19.57 0.48 -4.40
C TRP A 565 21.07 0.83 -4.32
N GLY A 566 21.43 1.70 -3.36
CA GLY A 566 22.80 2.21 -3.22
C GLY A 566 23.25 3.15 -4.35
N GLY A 567 22.36 3.55 -5.26
CA GLY A 567 22.66 4.51 -6.32
C GLY A 567 22.79 5.95 -5.82
N ALA A 568 23.32 6.82 -6.67
CA ALA A 568 23.38 8.26 -6.39
C ALA A 568 21.98 8.89 -6.43
N ALA A 569 21.82 10.01 -5.72
CA ALA A 569 20.64 10.84 -5.79
C ALA A 569 20.51 11.47 -7.18
N GLN A 570 19.33 11.37 -7.79
CA GLN A 570 19.03 11.95 -9.10
C GLN A 570 17.76 12.79 -8.98
N ARG A 571 17.71 13.92 -9.69
CA ARG A 571 16.47 14.70 -9.85
C ARG A 571 15.68 14.08 -11.00
N LYS A 572 14.59 13.38 -10.69
CA LYS A 572 13.76 12.65 -11.65
C LYS A 572 12.43 13.34 -11.90
N VAL A 573 11.87 13.18 -13.10
CA VAL A 573 10.56 13.76 -13.46
C VAL A 573 9.46 12.79 -13.05
N VAL A 574 8.50 13.25 -12.26
CA VAL A 574 7.32 12.45 -11.90
C VAL A 574 6.37 12.42 -13.09
N ARG A 575 5.98 11.22 -13.55
CA ARG A 575 5.05 11.08 -14.67
C ARG A 575 3.67 11.63 -14.31
N SER A 576 2.86 11.90 -15.34
CA SER A 576 1.45 12.26 -15.13
C SER A 576 0.72 11.19 -14.29
N PRO A 577 -0.26 11.58 -13.47
CA PRO A 577 -1.10 10.62 -12.74
C PRO A 577 -1.69 9.56 -13.65
N LEU A 578 -1.86 8.34 -13.13
CA LEU A 578 -2.56 7.29 -13.85
C LEU A 578 -4.08 7.49 -13.75
N PRO A 579 -4.86 7.03 -14.76
CA PRO A 579 -6.31 6.99 -14.67
C PRO A 579 -6.78 6.29 -13.40
N ASP A 580 -7.84 6.83 -12.79
CA ASP A 580 -8.45 6.37 -11.53
C ASP A 580 -7.55 6.48 -10.29
N SER A 581 -6.46 7.23 -10.37
CA SER A 581 -5.63 7.51 -9.20
C SER A 581 -6.22 8.60 -8.30
N VAL A 582 -5.80 8.61 -7.04
CA VAL A 582 -6.06 9.72 -6.11
C VAL A 582 -5.44 11.01 -6.66
N GLU A 583 -4.23 10.90 -7.22
CA GLU A 583 -3.50 12.00 -7.84
C GLU A 583 -4.28 12.62 -9.01
N GLU A 584 -4.86 11.81 -9.91
CA GLU A 584 -5.68 12.30 -11.02
C GLU A 584 -6.93 13.02 -10.51
N LEU A 585 -7.70 12.39 -9.61
CA LEU A 585 -8.90 12.98 -9.04
C LEU A 585 -8.59 14.34 -8.37
N PHE A 586 -7.47 14.42 -7.66
CA PHE A 586 -7.06 15.62 -6.95
C PHE A 586 -6.57 16.73 -7.89
N SER A 587 -5.80 16.36 -8.92
CA SER A 587 -5.38 17.27 -9.98
C SER A 587 -6.57 17.88 -10.72
N GLU A 588 -7.57 17.05 -11.04
CA GLU A 588 -8.81 17.51 -11.63
C GLU A 588 -9.56 18.45 -10.69
N ALA A 589 -9.64 18.12 -9.40
CA ALA A 589 -10.34 18.96 -8.44
C ALA A 589 -9.74 20.37 -8.35
N GLY A 590 -8.42 20.53 -8.35
CA GLY A 590 -7.82 21.87 -8.41
C GLY A 590 -6.30 21.86 -8.46
N ALA A 591 -5.74 22.86 -9.16
CA ALA A 591 -4.30 23.02 -9.32
C ALA A 591 -3.61 23.71 -8.12
N GLU A 592 -4.35 24.43 -7.29
CA GLU A 592 -3.81 25.07 -6.10
C GLU A 592 -3.68 24.06 -4.95
N PRO A 593 -2.64 24.13 -4.11
CA PRO A 593 -2.50 23.25 -2.96
C PRO A 593 -3.72 23.31 -2.03
N PHE A 594 -4.23 22.13 -1.67
CA PHE A 594 -5.45 22.03 -0.86
C PHE A 594 -5.39 20.90 0.16
N TYR A 595 -6.30 20.99 1.12
CA TYR A 595 -6.58 20.03 2.17
C TYR A 595 -7.96 19.43 1.98
N VAL A 596 -8.11 18.14 2.27
CA VAL A 596 -9.41 17.48 2.38
C VAL A 596 -9.42 16.59 3.63
N ALA A 597 -10.37 16.83 4.53
CA ALA A 597 -10.67 15.94 5.64
C ALA A 597 -11.46 14.75 5.13
N MET A 598 -11.16 13.51 5.54
CA MET A 598 -11.83 12.28 5.04
C MET A 598 -13.18 12.00 5.71
N ARG A 599 -13.33 12.37 6.98
CA ARG A 599 -14.55 12.16 7.77
C ARG A 599 -14.88 13.45 8.52
N ARG A 600 -15.79 14.26 7.97
CA ARG A 600 -16.37 15.40 8.69
C ARG A 600 -17.75 15.01 9.21
N ASP A 601 -17.98 15.14 10.51
CA ASP A 601 -19.31 15.01 11.14
C ASP A 601 -20.09 13.71 10.82
N GLY A 602 -19.40 12.58 10.65
CA GLY A 602 -20.05 11.29 10.35
C GLY A 602 -20.65 11.17 8.96
N ARG A 603 -20.31 12.09 8.03
CA ARG A 603 -20.58 11.95 6.60
C ARG A 603 -19.25 11.85 5.86
N PRO A 604 -19.06 10.91 4.93
CA PRO A 604 -17.85 10.87 4.13
C PRO A 604 -17.70 12.20 3.38
N SER A 605 -16.51 12.79 3.46
CA SER A 605 -16.16 13.89 2.57
C SER A 605 -16.12 13.34 1.14
N ALA A 606 -17.16 13.63 0.37
CA ALA A 606 -17.30 13.24 -1.03
C ALA A 606 -17.27 11.70 -1.27
N ALA A 607 -18.40 11.13 -1.70
CA ALA A 607 -18.51 9.75 -2.18
C ALA A 607 -17.34 9.25 -3.07
N PRO A 608 -16.69 10.10 -3.92
CA PRO A 608 -15.49 9.71 -4.66
C PRO A 608 -14.29 9.18 -3.88
N LEU A 609 -14.13 9.52 -2.60
CA LEU A 609 -12.99 9.10 -1.77
C LEU A 609 -13.25 7.80 -0.99
N ASP A 610 -14.49 7.31 -0.99
CA ASP A 610 -14.86 6.00 -0.46
C ASP A 610 -14.58 4.86 -1.46
N ASP A 611 -14.42 5.21 -2.74
CA ASP A 611 -14.09 4.29 -3.82
C ASP A 611 -12.64 3.83 -3.76
N ILE A 612 -12.40 2.60 -4.21
CA ILE A 612 -11.04 2.10 -4.43
C ILE A 612 -10.41 2.87 -5.59
N ARG A 613 -9.19 3.36 -5.36
CA ARG A 613 -8.39 4.13 -6.31
C ARG A 613 -6.94 3.67 -6.27
N LEU A 614 -6.21 3.94 -7.34
CA LEU A 614 -4.76 3.83 -7.31
C LEU A 614 -4.18 4.98 -6.46
N ALA A 615 -3.18 4.71 -5.64
CA ALA A 615 -2.41 5.75 -4.97
C ALA A 615 -0.91 5.57 -5.24
N ARG A 616 -0.25 6.68 -5.53
CA ARG A 616 1.18 6.71 -5.81
C ARG A 616 2.02 6.60 -4.53
N ALA A 617 3.07 5.79 -4.58
CA ALA A 617 4.07 5.62 -3.53
C ALA A 617 5.48 5.52 -4.15
N ILE A 618 6.20 6.65 -4.14
CA ILE A 618 7.57 6.73 -4.63
C ILE A 618 8.54 6.64 -3.45
N GLY A 619 9.16 5.49 -3.25
CA GLY A 619 10.19 5.33 -2.23
C GLY A 619 11.50 6.06 -2.56
N VAL A 620 12.60 5.49 -2.05
CA VAL A 620 13.97 6.00 -2.29
C VAL A 620 14.47 5.67 -3.70
N ILE A 621 13.79 4.74 -4.37
CA ILE A 621 13.98 4.36 -5.77
C ILE A 621 12.74 4.80 -6.55
N TYR A 622 12.95 5.40 -7.73
CA TYR A 622 11.87 5.72 -8.65
C TYR A 622 12.20 5.23 -10.07
N LEU A 623 11.33 4.40 -10.63
CA LEU A 623 11.45 3.83 -11.98
C LEU A 623 10.23 4.24 -12.84
N PRO A 624 10.32 5.33 -13.62
CA PRO A 624 9.22 5.81 -14.46
C PRO A 624 8.66 4.75 -15.43
N ASP A 625 9.54 3.93 -16.00
CA ASP A 625 9.17 2.91 -17.00
C ASP A 625 8.25 1.82 -16.45
N THR A 626 8.33 1.55 -15.14
CA THR A 626 7.58 0.50 -14.44
C THR A 626 6.70 1.08 -13.33
N GLU A 627 6.33 2.36 -13.42
CA GLU A 627 5.67 3.10 -12.34
C GLU A 627 4.38 2.44 -11.87
N ARG A 628 3.53 1.98 -12.81
CA ARG A 628 2.27 1.28 -12.47
C ARG A 628 2.50 0.04 -11.61
N GLN A 629 3.55 -0.73 -11.90
CA GLN A 629 3.84 -1.99 -11.20
C GLN A 629 4.59 -1.77 -9.89
N SER A 630 5.43 -0.75 -9.80
CA SER A 630 6.38 -0.57 -8.69
C SER A 630 6.02 0.55 -7.71
N HIS A 631 5.15 1.48 -8.12
CA HIS A 631 4.88 2.72 -7.38
C HIS A 631 3.39 3.05 -7.27
N TYR A 632 2.49 2.13 -7.63
CA TYR A 632 1.06 2.27 -7.43
C TYR A 632 0.46 1.03 -6.79
N PHE A 633 -0.47 1.26 -5.89
CA PHE A 633 -1.25 0.22 -5.23
C PHE A 633 -2.67 0.72 -4.98
N HIS A 634 -3.62 -0.20 -4.83
CA HIS A 634 -5.01 0.16 -4.57
C HIS A 634 -5.26 0.53 -3.10
N VAL A 635 -6.00 1.62 -2.90
CA VAL A 635 -6.39 2.15 -1.58
C VAL A 635 -7.83 2.62 -1.57
N ARG A 636 -8.42 2.69 -0.36
CA ARG A 636 -9.61 3.48 -0.04
C ARG A 636 -9.17 4.72 0.73
N PRO A 637 -9.00 5.89 0.08
CA PRO A 637 -8.40 7.07 0.71
C PRO A 637 -9.11 7.50 2.00
N ALA A 638 -10.45 7.47 2.01
CA ALA A 638 -11.26 7.90 3.14
C ALA A 638 -11.13 7.01 4.40
N ASP A 639 -10.71 5.75 4.24
CA ASP A 639 -10.45 4.84 5.36
C ASP A 639 -8.96 4.81 5.73
N GLN A 640 -8.08 5.12 4.77
CA GLN A 640 -6.63 5.09 4.95
C GLN A 640 -6.10 6.25 5.81
N PHE A 641 -6.67 7.46 5.65
CA PHE A 641 -6.23 8.66 6.35
C PHE A 641 -7.40 9.39 7.01
N ASP A 642 -7.11 10.26 7.99
CA ASP A 642 -8.10 11.19 8.54
C ASP A 642 -8.19 12.46 7.68
N ALA A 643 -7.10 12.81 6.99
CA ALA A 643 -7.06 13.87 6.01
C ALA A 643 -5.92 13.68 5.00
N MET A 644 -6.04 14.33 3.86
CA MET A 644 -4.96 14.45 2.88
C MET A 644 -4.70 15.90 2.49
N ILE A 645 -3.43 16.19 2.21
CA ILE A 645 -2.98 17.45 1.62
C ILE A 645 -2.43 17.13 0.23
N HIS A 646 -2.91 17.84 -0.77
CA HIS A 646 -2.49 17.70 -2.15
C HIS A 646 -1.76 18.94 -2.63
N ILE A 647 -0.63 18.73 -3.30
CA ILE A 647 0.15 19.78 -3.94
C ILE A 647 0.38 19.33 -5.39
N ASP A 648 -0.35 19.90 -6.34
CA ASP A 648 -0.45 19.35 -7.70
C ASP A 648 0.91 19.26 -8.42
N ARG A 649 1.77 20.26 -8.21
CA ARG A 649 3.12 20.31 -8.80
C ARG A 649 4.19 20.57 -7.74
N THR A 650 5.15 19.65 -7.66
CA THR A 650 6.21 19.68 -6.64
C THR A 650 7.62 19.69 -7.23
N ARG A 651 8.64 19.98 -6.40
CA ARG A 651 10.06 19.95 -6.79
C ARG A 651 10.86 18.93 -5.99
N ALA A 652 11.94 18.46 -6.60
CA ALA A 652 12.87 17.54 -5.98
C ALA A 652 13.50 18.14 -4.71
N LEU A 653 13.61 17.32 -3.66
CA LEU A 653 14.21 17.65 -2.39
C LEU A 653 15.72 17.82 -2.55
N GLU A 654 16.23 19.00 -2.20
CA GLU A 654 17.64 19.31 -2.36
C GLU A 654 18.51 18.62 -1.29
N PRO A 655 19.40 17.68 -1.67
CA PRO A 655 20.34 17.07 -0.74
C PRO A 655 21.37 18.11 -0.26
N LEU A 656 21.93 17.93 0.94
CA LEU A 656 23.03 18.78 1.42
C LEU A 656 24.31 18.62 0.58
N GLU A 657 24.48 17.46 -0.05
CA GLU A 657 25.59 17.18 -0.97
C GLU A 657 25.06 16.79 -2.37
N PRO A 658 24.67 17.77 -3.21
CA PRO A 658 24.21 17.49 -4.56
C PRO A 658 25.37 16.95 -5.43
N THR A 659 25.08 15.89 -6.18
CA THR A 659 26.02 15.28 -7.13
C THR A 659 25.85 15.90 -8.53
N GLY A 660 26.81 15.69 -9.43
CA GLY A 660 26.67 16.09 -10.83
C GLY A 660 25.42 15.49 -11.49
N GLU A 661 25.11 14.22 -11.21
CA GLU A 661 23.90 13.54 -11.68
C GLU A 661 22.61 14.21 -11.18
N TRP A 662 22.59 14.70 -9.94
CA TRP A 662 21.43 15.41 -9.40
C TRP A 662 21.22 16.77 -10.09
N VAL A 663 22.32 17.49 -10.36
CA VAL A 663 22.28 18.81 -11.02
C VAL A 663 21.83 18.70 -12.47
N GLU A 664 22.37 17.73 -13.22
CA GLU A 664 21.93 17.41 -14.59
C GLU A 664 20.45 17.01 -14.58
N GLY A 665 20.09 16.08 -13.70
CA GLY A 665 18.74 15.53 -13.59
C GLY A 665 18.30 14.73 -14.82
N GLU A 666 17.08 14.21 -14.77
CA GLU A 666 16.45 13.49 -15.88
C GLU A 666 15.80 14.50 -16.85
N VAL A 667 16.18 14.44 -18.12
CA VAL A 667 15.62 15.31 -19.17
C VAL A 667 14.20 14.82 -19.49
N PRO A 668 13.16 15.68 -19.50
CA PRO A 668 11.81 15.25 -19.87
C PRO A 668 11.76 14.63 -21.27
N GLU A 669 10.97 13.57 -21.45
CA GLU A 669 10.78 12.85 -22.73
C GLU A 669 10.30 13.72 -23.91
N THR A 670 9.95 14.99 -23.68
CA THR A 670 9.51 15.94 -24.70
C THR A 670 10.65 16.65 -25.46
N TYR A 671 11.92 16.36 -25.17
CA TYR A 671 13.02 16.83 -26.01
C TYR A 671 13.19 15.91 -27.22
N PRO A 672 13.05 16.39 -28.47
CA PRO A 672 13.34 15.57 -29.63
C PRO A 672 14.83 15.25 -29.60
N SER A 673 15.17 13.96 -29.45
CA SER A 673 16.53 13.46 -29.61
C SER A 673 16.93 13.59 -31.08
N GLY A 674 17.45 14.76 -31.43
CA GLY A 674 17.87 15.08 -32.77
C GLY A 674 18.69 16.36 -32.78
N LEU A 675 19.99 16.23 -32.47
CA LEU A 675 21.09 16.93 -33.13
C LEU A 675 22.39 16.15 -32.95
#